data_AF-A0A7V4LEW0-F1
#
_entry.id   AF-A0A7V4LEW0-F1
#
_cell.length_a   1.000
_cell.length_b   1.000
_cell.length_c   1.000
_cell.angle_alpha   90.00
_cell.angle_beta   90.00
_cell.angle_gamma   90.00
#
_symmetry.space_group_name_H-M   'P 1'
#
loop_
_entity.id
_entity.type
_entity.pdbx_description
1 polymer ?
#
loop_
_entity_poly.entity_id
_entity_poly.type
_entity_poly.pdbx_seq_one_letter_code
_entity_poly.pdbx_strand_id
1 'polypeptide(L)'
;MAHRVAPRNPASRLRLLLVEFLFDDPYGRDKSEMFPFFLGQARRLGVEAAWRFAGLYSRDTSGHLDRHTVRPSPAETRMLLGAIREFRPSHLIFSEAIAEGLQRRIAETFPDLRLISIWDDPDVRALDCPADWLPRRLGLPTGSWEGRWLLDAVEPRYENRLIPPPRGRAAPPRPYIAVIGGPVCLYGRPLARNPHYAGVELPPGVGSIGCAFCRKRELVYRLRTPPIELALRQCRAAAATTERFSGDTYLVRAARVALRFGDFAQAVLDAGLPPSRFLFSYRVDELLRVADQVTAKLPDLARAGHRLRIYNPGIENFSARENERFNKGIVPEQVDRAVEQIRRWAQAYPDTFSFESFGMILFTPWTTLDDVAINYRRLRGFTFPEIGMEWRRLRSKLQILPETAIARLAARDGALVDSFDDFFFWDGRCVGDPRQVELPWRFLDPRTAVYYELVRRVTAAEEPGGRPADPLARRATALFRSRRDRWPHLLDFLLEALEAARRDPPPADPTELIERVRRAVPPVPSSAPPRNRRAPTPLERRLRARAPRLRVRLARLLSSADSPLRGWRFEDLAPHAGDGPFALALALRRGKERLDLRLAPADAPGPAFVEHGPLKLWFAETTRLDTPEKQAGVRELARRIAAWLARPAR
;
A
#
# COMPACT_ATOMS: atom_id res chain seq x y z
N MET A 1 6.49 47.93 48.61
CA MET A 1 5.71 47.49 47.44
C MET A 1 6.03 46.03 47.16
N ALA A 2 5.16 45.11 47.59
CA ALA A 2 5.30 43.69 47.29
C ALA A 2 4.80 43.45 45.86
N HIS A 3 5.69 43.10 44.94
CA HIS A 3 5.30 42.64 43.61
C HIS A 3 4.48 41.35 43.76
N ARG A 4 3.16 41.48 43.62
CA ARG A 4 2.27 40.33 43.39
C ARG A 4 2.76 39.64 42.12
N VAL A 5 3.51 38.56 42.28
CA VAL A 5 3.86 37.63 41.21
C VAL A 5 2.53 37.12 40.67
N ALA A 6 2.18 37.50 39.45
CA ALA A 6 0.95 37.05 38.80
C ALA A 6 0.91 35.50 38.84
N PRO A 7 -0.25 34.89 39.15
CA PRO A 7 -0.36 33.44 39.22
C PRO A 7 0.15 32.83 37.92
N ARG A 8 1.17 31.97 38.00
CA ARG A 8 1.71 31.26 36.83
C ARG A 8 0.55 30.50 36.18
N ASN A 9 0.30 30.78 34.90
CA ASN A 9 -0.73 30.10 34.12
C ASN A 9 -0.54 28.58 34.28
N PRO A 10 -1.54 27.81 34.77
CA PRO A 10 -1.41 26.38 35.00
C PRO A 10 -0.99 25.60 33.74
N ALA A 11 -1.29 26.13 32.54
CA ALA A 11 -0.82 25.55 31.28
C ALA A 11 0.71 25.56 31.12
N SER A 12 1.43 26.49 31.75
CA SER A 12 2.90 26.61 31.62
C SER A 12 3.69 25.43 32.19
N ARG A 13 3.04 24.54 32.95
CA ARG A 13 3.65 23.31 33.50
C ARG A 13 3.33 22.06 32.67
N LEU A 14 2.41 22.14 31.71
CA LEU A 14 2.00 21.01 30.91
C LEU A 14 2.94 20.82 29.72
N ARG A 15 3.32 19.56 29.50
CA ARG A 15 4.19 19.15 28.39
C ARG A 15 3.57 17.94 27.70
N LEU A 16 3.27 18.06 26.42
CA LEU A 16 2.58 17.05 25.63
C LEU A 16 3.54 16.40 24.62
N LEU A 17 3.72 15.09 24.72
CA LEU A 17 4.44 14.31 23.71
C LEU A 17 3.44 13.52 22.86
N LEU A 18 3.45 13.76 21.56
CA LEU A 18 2.70 12.99 20.56
C LEU A 18 3.67 11.98 19.93
N VAL A 19 3.40 10.69 20.06
CA VAL A 19 4.25 9.62 19.49
C VAL A 19 3.49 8.83 18.47
N GLU A 20 4.10 8.69 17.31
CA GLU A 20 3.53 7.96 16.19
C GLU A 20 4.48 6.89 15.67
N PHE A 21 3.95 5.70 15.41
CA PHE A 21 4.78 4.58 15.01
C PHE A 21 4.90 4.46 13.49
N LEU A 22 6.12 4.24 12.99
CA LEU A 22 6.40 3.97 11.57
C LEU A 22 6.62 2.46 11.39
N PHE A 23 5.95 1.85 10.42
CA PHE A 23 6.12 0.42 10.14
C PHE A 23 6.92 0.24 8.84
N ASP A 24 7.70 -0.83 8.75
CA ASP A 24 8.48 -1.18 7.56
C ASP A 24 7.62 -1.65 6.37
N ASP A 25 6.32 -1.88 6.58
CA ASP A 25 5.40 -2.23 5.52
C ASP A 25 4.94 -0.99 4.73
N PRO A 26 4.79 -1.09 3.39
CA PRO A 26 4.46 0.07 2.55
C PRO A 26 3.09 0.68 2.87
N TYR A 27 2.21 -0.05 3.56
CA TYR A 27 0.87 0.37 3.94
C TYR A 27 0.86 1.14 5.27
N GLY A 28 1.89 0.98 6.10
CA GLY A 28 2.11 1.73 7.32
C GLY A 28 2.71 3.12 7.10
N ARG A 29 2.60 3.69 5.88
CA ARG A 29 3.04 5.06 5.57
C ARG A 29 1.94 6.10 5.76
N ASP A 30 0.70 5.66 5.90
CA ASP A 30 -0.44 6.49 6.27
C ASP A 30 -0.34 6.78 7.78
N LYS A 31 -0.56 8.04 8.15
CA LYS A 31 -0.25 8.59 9.48
C LYS A 31 -1.41 9.36 10.10
N SER A 32 -1.27 9.63 11.39
CA SER A 32 -2.20 10.31 12.27
C SER A 32 -2.69 11.59 11.61
N GLU A 33 -3.98 11.56 11.32
CA GLU A 33 -4.72 12.67 10.75
C GLU A 33 -4.80 13.84 11.76
N MET A 34 -4.74 13.52 13.06
CA MET A 34 -5.08 14.44 14.14
C MET A 34 -3.88 15.13 14.77
N PHE A 35 -2.70 14.51 14.74
CA PHE A 35 -1.52 15.03 15.43
C PHE A 35 -1.10 16.43 14.97
N PRO A 36 -1.17 16.79 13.66
CA PRO A 36 -0.89 18.16 13.26
C PRO A 36 -1.79 19.19 13.95
N PHE A 37 -3.07 18.84 14.14
CA PHE A 37 -4.04 19.70 14.79
C PHE A 37 -3.88 19.70 16.31
N PHE A 38 -3.62 18.55 16.95
CA PHE A 38 -3.31 18.52 18.39
C PHE A 38 -2.06 19.32 18.73
N LEU A 39 -1.03 19.27 17.88
CA LEU A 39 0.17 20.08 18.05
C LEU A 39 -0.14 21.59 17.94
N GLY A 40 -0.92 21.99 16.93
CA GLY A 40 -1.38 23.38 16.77
C GLY A 40 -2.22 23.87 17.95
N GLN A 41 -3.12 23.02 18.44
CA GLN A 41 -3.99 23.32 19.56
C GLN A 41 -3.22 23.44 20.88
N ALA A 42 -2.33 22.50 21.17
CA ALA A 42 -1.49 22.53 22.37
C ALA A 42 -0.70 23.85 22.46
N ARG A 43 -0.11 24.29 21.35
CA ARG A 43 0.59 25.59 21.28
C ARG A 43 -0.33 26.77 21.56
N ARG A 44 -1.54 26.78 20.99
CA ARG A 44 -2.55 27.83 21.26
C ARG A 44 -3.03 27.83 22.71
N LEU A 45 -3.01 26.68 23.38
CA LEU A 45 -3.29 26.55 24.81
C LEU A 45 -2.09 26.93 25.70
N GLY A 46 -0.93 27.26 25.13
CA GLY A 46 0.28 27.54 25.89
C GLY A 46 0.97 26.29 26.48
N VAL A 47 0.65 25.11 25.95
CA VAL A 47 1.25 23.82 26.33
C VAL A 47 2.48 23.58 25.47
N GLU A 48 3.62 23.26 26.10
CA GLU A 48 4.81 22.85 25.36
C GLU A 48 4.57 21.47 24.74
N ALA A 49 4.68 21.35 23.41
CA ALA A 49 4.32 20.12 22.72
C ALA A 49 5.34 19.70 21.67
N ALA A 50 5.56 18.39 21.55
CA ALA A 50 6.45 17.79 20.58
C ALA A 50 5.79 16.60 19.89
N TRP A 51 6.01 16.46 18.58
CA TRP A 51 5.62 15.28 17.81
C TRP A 51 6.85 14.48 17.39
N ARG A 52 6.83 13.18 17.67
CA ARG A 52 7.92 12.24 17.41
C ARG A 52 7.43 11.00 16.66
N PHE A 53 8.20 10.60 15.66
CA PHE A 53 8.03 9.31 15.00
C PHE A 53 8.95 8.26 15.64
N ALA A 54 8.40 7.10 15.99
CA ALA A 54 9.14 5.93 16.45
C ALA A 54 9.13 4.86 15.35
N GLY A 55 10.29 4.56 14.77
CA GLY A 55 10.39 3.45 13.82
C GLY A 55 10.22 2.11 14.53
N LEU A 56 9.28 1.29 14.05
CA LEU A 56 9.11 -0.10 14.43
C LEU A 56 9.58 -0.97 13.28
N TYR A 57 10.63 -1.73 13.55
CA TYR A 57 11.42 -2.43 12.55
C TYR A 57 11.15 -3.95 12.52
N SER A 58 10.06 -4.38 13.17
CA SER A 58 9.40 -5.66 12.97
C SER A 58 7.96 -5.58 13.48
N ARG A 59 6.98 -5.80 12.61
CA ARG A 59 5.68 -6.31 13.06
C ARG A 59 5.86 -7.80 13.25
N ASP A 60 5.54 -8.31 14.44
CA ASP A 60 5.12 -9.69 14.51
C ASP A 60 3.82 -9.78 13.71
N THR A 61 3.94 -10.30 12.49
CA THR A 61 2.80 -10.44 11.55
C THR A 61 2.15 -11.81 11.68
N SER A 62 2.59 -12.63 12.63
CA SER A 62 2.10 -14.00 12.78
C SER A 62 0.70 -14.09 13.41
N GLY A 63 0.21 -13.03 14.08
CA GLY A 63 -1.08 -13.02 14.77
C GLY A 63 -2.11 -12.02 14.21
N HIS A 64 -3.36 -12.48 14.10
CA HIS A 64 -4.54 -11.76 13.57
C HIS A 64 -4.85 -10.43 14.28
N LEU A 65 -4.54 -10.35 15.58
CA LEU A 65 -4.92 -9.23 16.47
C LEU A 65 -3.76 -8.27 16.75
N ASP A 66 -2.53 -8.64 16.35
CA ASP A 66 -1.32 -7.96 16.78
C ASP A 66 -0.86 -6.87 15.81
N ARG A 67 -1.50 -6.73 14.65
CA ARG A 67 -1.13 -5.71 13.67
C ARG A 67 -1.40 -4.28 14.16
N HIS A 68 -2.48 -4.08 14.91
CA HIS A 68 -2.93 -2.77 15.38
C HIS A 68 -2.42 -2.41 16.78
N THR A 69 -1.85 -3.37 17.48
CA THR A 69 -1.25 -3.18 18.80
C THR A 69 0.27 -3.23 18.69
N VAL A 70 0.89 -2.07 18.89
CA VAL A 70 2.34 -1.88 18.81
C VAL A 70 3.05 -2.63 19.93
N ARG A 71 3.99 -3.49 19.53
CA ARG A 71 4.89 -4.28 20.40
C ARG A 71 6.34 -4.00 20.02
N PRO A 72 6.96 -2.93 20.55
CA PRO A 72 8.36 -2.67 20.25
C PRO A 72 9.26 -3.72 20.90
N SER A 73 10.33 -4.07 20.21
CA SER A 73 11.45 -4.83 20.75
C SER A 73 12.06 -4.12 21.98
N PRO A 74 12.89 -4.82 22.79
CA PRO A 74 13.57 -4.19 23.92
C PRO A 74 14.44 -2.98 23.52
N ALA A 75 15.04 -2.99 22.33
CA ALA A 75 15.85 -1.87 21.85
C ALA A 75 15.00 -0.65 21.49
N GLU A 76 13.91 -0.85 20.75
CA GLU A 76 12.96 0.21 20.39
C GLU A 76 12.28 0.78 21.64
N THR A 77 11.93 -0.08 22.60
CA THR A 77 11.40 0.32 23.90
C THR A 77 12.37 1.25 24.64
N ARG A 78 13.66 0.91 24.72
CA ARG A 78 14.67 1.77 25.35
C ARG A 78 14.79 3.14 24.67
N MET A 79 14.72 3.18 23.34
CA MET A 79 14.75 4.44 22.59
C MET A 79 13.54 5.31 22.87
N LEU A 80 12.34 4.72 22.86
CA LEU A 80 11.10 5.42 23.18
C LEU A 80 11.14 5.99 24.60
N LEU A 81 11.54 5.19 25.59
CA LEU A 81 11.71 5.65 26.98
C LEU A 81 12.78 6.75 27.08
N GLY A 82 13.85 6.68 26.27
CA GLY A 82 14.86 7.74 26.16
C GLY A 82 14.28 9.07 25.69
N ALA A 83 13.47 9.05 24.62
CA ALA A 83 12.79 10.23 24.09
C ALA A 83 11.78 10.83 25.08
N ILE A 84 11.05 9.97 25.82
CA ILE A 84 10.15 10.41 26.90
C ILE A 84 10.97 11.10 28.01
N ARG A 85 12.10 10.52 28.43
CA ARG A 85 12.96 11.10 29.47
C ARG A 85 13.59 12.43 29.05
N GLU A 86 14.00 12.55 27.79
CA GLU A 86 14.59 13.77 27.24
C GLU A 86 13.57 14.92 27.25
N PHE A 87 12.36 14.67 26.77
CA PHE A 87 11.32 15.69 26.68
C PHE A 87 10.61 15.95 28.02
N ARG A 88 10.58 14.98 28.94
CA ARG A 88 9.88 15.06 30.24
C ARG A 88 8.40 15.49 30.11
N PRO A 89 7.58 14.79 29.31
CA PRO A 89 6.17 15.12 29.18
C PRO A 89 5.41 14.91 30.49
N SER A 90 4.32 15.66 30.69
CA SER A 90 3.28 15.33 31.66
C SER A 90 2.17 14.49 31.04
N HIS A 91 2.00 14.56 29.71
CA HIS A 91 1.02 13.80 28.95
C HIS A 91 1.66 13.18 27.70
N LEU A 92 1.30 11.93 27.41
CA LEU A 92 1.77 11.18 26.25
C LEU A 92 0.58 10.62 25.47
N ILE A 93 0.50 10.96 24.19
CA ILE A 93 -0.54 10.44 23.27
C ILE A 93 0.13 9.56 22.21
N PHE A 94 -0.39 8.35 22.02
CA PHE A 94 -0.02 7.48 20.89
C PHE A 94 -1.09 7.49 19.80
N SER A 95 -0.67 7.44 18.53
CA SER A 95 -1.59 7.27 17.40
C SER A 95 -2.03 5.81 17.18
N GLU A 96 -1.32 4.85 17.75
CA GLU A 96 -1.61 3.43 17.68
C GLU A 96 -1.89 2.87 19.08
N ALA A 97 -2.67 1.80 19.16
CA ALA A 97 -2.77 1.04 20.40
C ALA A 97 -1.39 0.45 20.72
N ILE A 98 -0.99 0.45 21.99
CA ILE A 98 0.27 -0.12 22.45
C ILE A 98 0.01 -1.30 23.38
N ALA A 99 0.87 -2.32 23.32
CA ALA A 99 0.72 -3.51 24.14
C ALA A 99 0.86 -3.20 25.64
N GLU A 100 0.15 -3.97 26.47
CA GLU A 100 0.12 -3.80 27.93
C GLU A 100 1.52 -3.79 28.55
N GLY A 101 2.43 -4.65 28.07
CA GLY A 101 3.82 -4.69 28.53
C GLY A 101 4.58 -3.36 28.32
N LEU A 102 4.31 -2.64 27.22
CA LEU A 102 4.88 -1.30 27.02
C LEU A 102 4.20 -0.27 27.93
N GLN A 103 2.88 -0.32 28.08
CA GLN A 103 2.13 0.57 28.96
C GLN A 103 2.65 0.49 30.41
N ARG A 104 2.76 -0.73 30.93
CA ARG A 104 3.26 -1.02 32.28
C ARG A 104 4.67 -0.47 32.47
N ARG A 105 5.56 -0.72 31.52
CA ARG A 105 6.94 -0.23 31.59
C ARG A 105 7.05 1.29 31.54
N ILE A 106 6.19 1.96 30.78
CA ILE A 106 6.10 3.43 30.79
C ILE A 106 5.64 3.91 32.17
N ALA A 107 4.58 3.32 32.73
CA ALA A 107 4.04 3.70 34.05
C ALA A 107 5.05 3.47 35.18
N GLU A 108 5.78 2.35 35.18
CA GLU A 108 6.84 2.06 36.16
C GLU A 108 8.02 3.04 36.04
N THR A 109 8.39 3.45 34.82
CA THR A 109 9.53 4.35 34.59
C THR A 109 9.16 5.82 34.85
N PHE A 110 7.90 6.19 34.62
CA PHE A 110 7.39 7.55 34.68
C PHE A 110 6.03 7.58 35.41
N PRO A 111 6.02 7.44 36.75
CA PRO A 111 4.77 7.29 37.52
C PRO A 111 3.84 8.51 37.43
N ASP A 112 4.38 9.70 37.18
CA ASP A 112 3.59 10.94 37.04
C ASP A 112 3.09 11.20 35.61
N LEU A 113 3.48 10.37 34.64
CA LEU A 113 3.12 10.56 33.24
C LEU A 113 1.70 10.05 32.96
N ARG A 114 0.84 10.91 32.41
CA ARG A 114 -0.48 10.51 31.94
C ARG A 114 -0.42 9.97 30.53
N LEU A 115 -0.76 8.69 30.38
CA LEU A 115 -0.89 8.03 29.10
C LEU A 115 -2.31 8.20 28.55
N ILE A 116 -2.45 8.63 27.31
CA ILE A 116 -3.72 8.80 26.60
C ILE A 116 -3.67 8.01 25.30
N SER A 117 -4.63 7.13 25.08
CA SER A 117 -4.82 6.40 23.82
C SER A 117 -5.96 7.05 23.04
N ILE A 118 -5.71 7.40 21.77
CA ILE A 118 -6.79 7.91 20.89
C ILE A 118 -7.81 6.81 20.53
N TRP A 119 -7.47 5.54 20.73
CA TRP A 119 -8.34 4.40 20.42
C TRP A 119 -9.40 4.15 21.48
N ASP A 120 -9.19 4.70 22.68
CA ASP A 120 -10.12 4.61 23.79
C ASP A 120 -11.32 5.53 23.58
N ASP A 121 -11.25 6.43 22.58
CA ASP A 121 -12.24 7.47 22.33
C ASP A 121 -12.74 7.41 20.87
N PRO A 122 -13.96 6.91 20.63
CA PRO A 122 -14.50 6.75 19.28
C PRO A 122 -14.70 8.09 18.55
N ASP A 123 -14.78 9.20 19.28
CA ASP A 123 -14.99 10.54 18.73
C ASP A 123 -13.70 11.14 18.14
N VAL A 124 -12.53 10.54 18.41
CA VAL A 124 -11.24 10.97 17.84
C VAL A 124 -11.03 10.39 16.46
N ARG A 125 -11.97 10.69 15.56
CA ARG A 125 -11.85 10.41 14.12
C ARG A 125 -11.69 11.73 13.38
N ALA A 126 -10.96 11.71 12.27
CA ALA A 126 -10.57 12.91 11.52
C ALA A 126 -11.64 13.99 11.43
N LEU A 127 -12.82 13.65 10.91
CA LEU A 127 -13.89 14.62 10.67
C LEU A 127 -14.77 14.92 11.87
N ASP A 128 -14.74 14.07 12.89
CA ASP A 128 -15.68 14.11 14.01
C ASP A 128 -14.99 14.45 15.34
N CYS A 129 -13.70 14.84 15.33
CA CYS A 129 -13.01 15.20 16.56
C CYS A 129 -13.47 16.57 17.09
N PRO A 130 -14.09 16.61 18.29
CA PRO A 130 -14.48 17.87 18.92
C PRO A 130 -13.23 18.68 19.28
N ALA A 131 -13.29 20.00 19.10
CA ALA A 131 -12.16 20.87 19.39
C ALA A 131 -11.86 20.93 20.90
N ASP A 132 -12.80 20.62 21.77
CA ASP A 132 -12.56 20.61 23.21
C ASP A 132 -11.98 19.28 23.74
N TRP A 133 -11.79 18.27 22.88
CA TRP A 133 -11.27 16.97 23.25
C TRP A 133 -9.90 17.06 23.96
N LEU A 134 -8.92 17.70 23.35
CA LEU A 134 -7.57 17.79 23.92
C LEU A 134 -7.54 18.64 25.21
N PRO A 135 -8.14 19.85 25.29
CA PRO A 135 -8.26 20.60 26.55
C PRO A 135 -8.80 19.75 27.70
N ARG A 136 -9.89 19.00 27.49
CA ARG A 136 -10.47 18.12 28.53
C ARG A 136 -9.46 17.09 29.01
N ARG A 137 -8.74 16.42 28.09
CA ARG A 137 -7.74 15.39 28.44
C ARG A 137 -6.51 15.95 29.14
N LEU A 138 -6.19 17.22 28.90
CA LEU A 138 -5.11 17.93 29.59
C LEU A 138 -5.56 18.58 30.92
N GLY A 139 -6.84 18.49 31.29
CA GLY A 139 -7.39 19.14 32.47
C GLY A 139 -7.43 20.67 32.36
N LEU A 140 -7.58 21.20 31.15
CA LEU A 140 -7.65 22.62 30.84
C LEU A 140 -9.11 23.06 30.58
N PRO A 141 -9.44 24.35 30.78
CA PRO A 141 -10.75 24.89 30.44
C PRO A 141 -11.09 24.70 28.96
N THR A 142 -12.34 24.28 28.69
CA THR A 142 -12.87 23.98 27.36
C THR A 142 -13.49 25.20 26.68
N GLY A 143 -14.28 26.01 27.38
CA GLY A 143 -14.77 27.34 26.97
C GLY A 143 -14.91 27.55 25.45
N SER A 144 -13.97 28.30 24.84
CA SER A 144 -14.00 28.68 23.42
C SER A 144 -13.91 27.53 22.40
N TRP A 145 -13.68 26.30 22.87
CA TRP A 145 -13.55 25.10 22.05
C TRP A 145 -14.86 24.30 21.96
N GLU A 146 -15.80 24.53 22.87
CA GLU A 146 -17.07 23.78 22.93
C GLU A 146 -17.93 24.02 21.68
N GLY A 147 -18.58 22.97 21.19
CA GLY A 147 -19.44 23.02 20.00
C GLY A 147 -18.71 23.27 18.68
N ARG A 148 -17.37 23.21 18.66
CA ARG A 148 -16.56 23.36 17.44
C ARG A 148 -15.89 22.04 17.06
N TRP A 149 -15.63 21.87 15.77
CA TRP A 149 -14.79 20.80 15.26
C TRP A 149 -13.32 21.21 15.28
N LEU A 150 -12.43 20.28 15.65
CA LEU A 150 -11.00 20.56 15.73
C LEU A 150 -10.45 21.11 14.40
N LEU A 151 -10.88 20.52 13.28
CA LEU A 151 -10.49 20.92 11.94
C LEU A 151 -10.99 22.33 11.55
N ASP A 152 -12.01 22.89 12.18
CA ASP A 152 -12.42 24.29 11.94
C ASP A 152 -11.75 25.26 12.93
N ALA A 153 -11.32 24.77 14.08
CA ALA A 153 -10.87 25.60 15.18
C ALA A 153 -9.35 25.83 15.22
N VAL A 154 -8.58 24.98 14.55
CA VAL A 154 -7.14 24.89 14.74
C VAL A 154 -6.37 24.95 13.43
N GLU A 155 -5.32 25.77 13.43
CA GLU A 155 -4.30 25.78 12.39
C GLU A 155 -3.33 24.60 12.61
N PRO A 156 -3.18 23.66 11.66
CA PRO A 156 -2.33 22.49 11.83
C PRO A 156 -0.84 22.86 11.85
N ARG A 157 -0.05 22.04 12.53
CA ARG A 157 1.40 22.20 12.73
C ARG A 157 2.11 20.90 12.41
N TYR A 158 3.11 20.92 11.54
CA TYR A 158 3.74 19.71 10.99
C TYR A 158 5.17 19.48 11.50
N GLU A 159 5.57 20.16 12.58
CA GLU A 159 6.90 20.01 13.18
C GLU A 159 7.00 18.63 13.84
N ASN A 160 7.76 17.72 13.21
CA ASN A 160 7.96 16.35 13.67
C ASN A 160 9.41 15.90 13.48
N ARG A 161 9.86 15.01 14.37
CA ARG A 161 11.21 14.45 14.34
C ARG A 161 11.15 12.93 14.47
N LEU A 162 12.07 12.24 13.80
CA LEU A 162 12.29 10.81 13.98
C LEU A 162 13.10 10.57 15.26
N ILE A 163 12.66 9.63 16.11
CA ILE A 163 13.47 9.07 17.18
C ILE A 163 14.58 8.24 16.51
N PRO A 164 15.88 8.55 16.71
CA PRO A 164 16.97 7.93 15.96
C PRO A 164 16.94 6.40 16.04
N PRO A 165 17.02 5.65 14.91
CA PRO A 165 17.00 4.19 14.90
C PRO A 165 18.10 3.57 15.78
N PRO A 166 17.96 2.30 16.20
CA PRO A 166 19.06 1.56 16.82
C PRO A 166 20.30 1.56 15.92
N ARG A 167 21.50 1.57 16.51
CA ARG A 167 22.76 1.51 15.75
C ARG A 167 22.75 0.35 14.74
N GLY A 168 23.13 0.66 13.50
CA GLY A 168 23.23 -0.33 12.42
C GLY A 168 21.96 -0.55 11.60
N ARG A 169 20.82 0.04 11.98
CA ARG A 169 19.56 0.02 11.21
C ARG A 169 19.44 1.26 10.31
N ALA A 170 18.84 1.09 9.13
CA ALA A 170 18.51 2.19 8.24
C ALA A 170 17.33 3.00 8.81
N ALA A 171 17.25 4.28 8.47
CA ALA A 171 16.08 5.09 8.77
C ALA A 171 14.85 4.53 8.03
N PRO A 172 13.65 4.57 8.65
CA PRO A 172 12.42 4.18 7.99
C PRO A 172 12.09 5.13 6.84
N PRO A 173 11.27 4.71 5.86
CA PRO A 173 10.79 5.61 4.82
C PRO A 173 10.01 6.78 5.44
N ARG A 174 10.14 7.96 4.83
CA ARG A 174 9.38 9.14 5.27
C ARG A 174 7.87 8.90 5.09
N PRO A 175 7.05 9.23 6.09
CA PRO A 175 5.61 9.07 6.00
C PRO A 175 4.96 10.05 5.03
N TYR A 176 3.73 9.73 4.62
CA TYR A 176 2.86 10.65 3.90
C TYR A 176 2.22 11.66 4.86
N ILE A 177 1.96 12.85 4.35
CA ILE A 177 1.17 13.88 5.04
C ILE A 177 -0.30 13.57 4.75
N ALA A 178 -1.05 13.15 5.76
CA ALA A 178 -2.50 13.03 5.63
C ALA A 178 -3.13 14.43 5.47
N VAL A 179 -3.96 14.59 4.45
CA VAL A 179 -4.72 15.82 4.18
C VAL A 179 -6.20 15.51 4.24
N ILE A 180 -6.88 16.11 5.21
CA ILE A 180 -8.31 15.90 5.44
C ILE A 180 -9.09 17.01 4.76
N GLY A 181 -10.04 16.67 3.89
CA GLY A 181 -10.87 17.65 3.19
C GLY A 181 -12.37 17.35 3.26
N GLY A 182 -12.76 16.41 4.13
CA GLY A 182 -14.12 15.89 4.19
C GLY A 182 -14.15 14.37 4.07
N PRO A 183 -15.33 13.78 3.86
CA PRO A 183 -15.45 12.33 3.84
C PRO A 183 -14.60 11.65 2.79
N VAL A 184 -14.14 10.44 3.12
CA VAL A 184 -13.29 9.63 2.23
C VAL A 184 -14.07 8.94 1.10
N CYS A 185 -15.40 8.88 1.19
CA CYS A 185 -16.28 8.28 0.18
C CYS A 185 -17.67 8.94 0.26
N LEU A 186 -18.27 9.27 -0.89
CA LEU A 186 -19.63 9.85 -0.95
C LEU A 186 -20.67 8.88 -1.53
N TYR A 187 -20.30 7.62 -1.72
CA TYR A 187 -21.17 6.63 -2.34
C TYR A 187 -22.28 6.18 -1.38
N GLY A 188 -23.53 6.44 -1.77
CA GLY A 188 -24.71 6.27 -0.93
C GLY A 188 -25.84 5.45 -1.54
N ARG A 189 -25.56 4.49 -2.44
CA ARG A 189 -26.63 3.64 -3.03
C ARG A 189 -27.38 2.87 -1.92
N PRO A 190 -28.71 2.97 -1.84
CA PRO A 190 -29.48 2.21 -0.84
C PRO A 190 -29.40 0.69 -1.04
N LEU A 191 -29.19 -0.05 0.05
CA LEU A 191 -29.21 -1.52 0.06
C LEU A 191 -30.61 -2.09 -0.15
N ALA A 192 -31.66 -1.35 0.24
CA ALA A 192 -33.05 -1.76 0.00
C ALA A 192 -33.39 -1.94 -1.50
N ARG A 193 -32.59 -1.35 -2.40
CA ARG A 193 -32.70 -1.51 -3.86
C ARG A 193 -31.87 -2.67 -4.42
N ASN A 194 -31.23 -3.45 -3.56
CA ASN A 194 -30.35 -4.54 -3.96
C ASN A 194 -31.05 -5.87 -3.66
N PRO A 195 -31.32 -6.70 -4.68
CA PRO A 195 -32.10 -7.93 -4.51
C PRO A 195 -31.45 -8.93 -3.56
N HIS A 196 -30.11 -8.94 -3.44
CA HIS A 196 -29.43 -9.81 -2.48
C HIS A 196 -29.79 -9.51 -1.03
N TYR A 197 -30.16 -8.26 -0.73
CA TYR A 197 -30.50 -7.81 0.62
C TYR A 197 -32.01 -7.78 0.87
N ALA A 198 -32.82 -8.29 -0.06
CA ALA A 198 -34.25 -8.49 0.19
C ALA A 198 -34.43 -9.43 1.40
N GLY A 199 -35.24 -9.00 2.37
CA GLY A 199 -35.47 -9.74 3.62
C GLY A 199 -34.27 -9.81 4.58
N VAL A 200 -33.17 -9.10 4.33
CA VAL A 200 -32.06 -9.01 5.28
C VAL A 200 -32.35 -7.91 6.29
N GLU A 201 -32.47 -8.28 7.57
CA GLU A 201 -32.62 -7.32 8.65
C GLU A 201 -31.32 -6.54 8.90
N LEU A 202 -31.42 -5.21 8.89
CA LEU A 202 -30.32 -4.29 9.14
C LEU A 202 -30.60 -3.51 10.43
N PRO A 203 -30.11 -3.96 11.59
CA PRO A 203 -30.35 -3.29 12.87
C PRO A 203 -29.68 -1.90 12.92
N PRO A 204 -30.06 -1.04 13.90
CA PRO A 204 -29.39 0.22 14.14
C PRO A 204 -27.86 0.05 14.23
N GLY A 205 -27.11 0.95 13.61
CA GLY A 205 -25.65 0.89 13.54
C GLY A 205 -25.09 0.07 12.37
N VAL A 206 -25.87 -0.84 11.77
CA VAL A 206 -25.53 -1.46 10.49
C VAL A 206 -26.04 -0.55 9.39
N GLY A 207 -25.13 0.04 8.62
CA GLY A 207 -25.60 1.02 7.65
C GLY A 207 -26.44 0.39 6.53
N SER A 208 -27.35 1.19 5.98
CA SER A 208 -28.31 0.84 4.93
C SER A 208 -27.95 1.38 3.53
N ILE A 209 -26.83 2.10 3.38
CA ILE A 209 -26.41 2.76 2.13
C ILE A 209 -24.91 2.59 1.83
N GLY A 210 -24.52 2.62 0.55
CA GLY A 210 -23.12 2.49 0.12
C GLY A 210 -22.66 1.04 -0.01
N CYS A 211 -21.35 0.81 -0.03
CA CYS A 211 -20.81 -0.56 -0.19
C CYS A 211 -21.14 -1.41 1.05
N ALA A 212 -21.65 -2.63 0.84
CA ALA A 212 -22.21 -3.46 1.90
C ALA A 212 -21.18 -3.99 2.90
N PHE A 213 -19.91 -4.10 2.49
CA PHE A 213 -18.78 -4.53 3.30
C PHE A 213 -18.07 -3.39 4.02
N CYS A 214 -18.47 -2.12 3.78
CA CYS A 214 -17.77 -0.97 4.31
C CYS A 214 -18.47 -0.41 5.56
N ARG A 215 -17.67 -0.09 6.60
CA ARG A 215 -18.14 0.66 7.78
C ARG A 215 -18.23 2.16 7.53
N LYS A 216 -17.37 2.70 6.68
CA LYS A 216 -17.21 4.15 6.49
C LYS A 216 -18.36 4.70 5.66
N ARG A 217 -19.25 5.47 6.30
CA ARG A 217 -20.46 6.04 5.70
C ARG A 217 -20.63 7.49 6.12
N GLU A 218 -19.55 8.25 5.98
CA GLU A 218 -19.56 9.68 6.23
C GLU A 218 -20.06 10.36 4.95
N LEU A 219 -21.37 10.52 4.74
CA LEU A 219 -21.86 11.28 3.58
C LEU A 219 -21.93 12.78 3.86
N VAL A 220 -22.06 13.12 5.14
CA VAL A 220 -22.31 14.47 5.62
C VAL A 220 -20.98 15.19 5.83
N TYR A 221 -20.86 16.37 5.24
CA TYR A 221 -19.79 17.30 5.55
C TYR A 221 -20.28 18.26 6.63
N ARG A 222 -19.67 18.19 7.82
CA ARG A 222 -20.12 18.94 9.02
C ARG A 222 -19.26 20.17 9.32
N LEU A 223 -18.15 20.34 8.61
CA LEU A 223 -17.21 21.42 8.84
C LEU A 223 -17.70 22.71 8.17
N ARG A 224 -17.35 23.85 8.77
CA ARG A 224 -17.67 25.19 8.23
C ARG A 224 -16.70 25.60 7.14
N THR A 225 -15.43 25.25 7.28
CA THR A 225 -14.41 25.52 6.27
C THR A 225 -14.76 24.77 4.98
N PRO A 226 -14.67 25.37 3.78
CA PRO A 226 -14.85 24.64 2.53
C PRO A 226 -13.85 23.48 2.35
N PRO A 227 -14.23 22.33 1.76
CA PRO A 227 -13.38 21.15 1.57
C PRO A 227 -11.98 21.42 0.98
N ILE A 228 -11.93 22.20 -0.11
CA ILE A 228 -10.68 22.51 -0.82
C ILE A 228 -9.83 23.46 0.02
N GLU A 229 -10.44 24.48 0.64
CA GLU A 229 -9.75 25.42 1.51
C GLU A 229 -9.12 24.70 2.71
N LEU A 230 -9.87 23.79 3.34
CA LEU A 230 -9.39 22.96 4.44
C LEU A 230 -8.18 22.10 4.03
N ALA A 231 -8.24 21.47 2.85
CA ALA A 231 -7.14 20.69 2.32
C ALA A 231 -5.91 21.57 2.01
N LEU A 232 -6.11 22.73 1.37
CA LEU A 232 -5.04 23.66 1.02
C LEU A 232 -4.36 24.25 2.25
N ARG A 233 -5.12 24.54 3.33
CA ARG A 233 -4.58 25.03 4.59
C ARG A 233 -3.55 24.05 5.17
N GLN A 234 -3.85 22.75 5.16
CA GLN A 234 -2.92 21.70 5.58
C GLN A 234 -1.69 21.63 4.67
N CYS A 235 -1.87 21.67 3.34
CA CYS A 235 -0.75 21.66 2.40
C CYS A 235 0.19 22.86 2.61
N ARG A 236 -0.37 24.07 2.79
CA ARG A 236 0.40 25.30 3.07
C ARG A 236 1.13 25.22 4.40
N ALA A 237 0.45 24.83 5.47
CA ALA A 237 1.07 24.68 6.79
C ALA A 237 2.21 23.66 6.77
N ALA A 238 2.02 22.53 6.09
CA ALA A 238 3.06 21.53 5.94
C ALA A 238 4.25 22.06 5.12
N ALA A 239 3.99 22.73 4.00
CA ALA A 239 5.04 23.30 3.13
C ALA A 239 5.85 24.41 3.83
N ALA A 240 5.20 25.22 4.67
CA ALA A 240 5.85 26.26 5.46
C ALA A 240 6.68 25.71 6.64
N THR A 241 6.52 24.43 6.99
CA THR A 241 7.24 23.81 8.09
C THR A 241 8.63 23.32 7.64
N THR A 242 9.68 24.00 8.10
CA THR A 242 11.08 23.70 7.73
C THR A 242 11.63 22.47 8.44
N GLU A 243 11.27 22.28 9.72
CA GLU A 243 11.73 21.15 10.52
C GLU A 243 10.69 20.01 10.53
N ARG A 244 10.77 19.13 9.53
CA ARG A 244 9.90 17.94 9.43
C ARG A 244 10.65 16.72 8.92
N PHE A 245 10.37 15.57 9.52
CA PHE A 245 10.77 14.26 9.00
C PHE A 245 9.87 13.80 7.84
N SER A 246 8.58 14.14 7.89
CA SER A 246 7.59 13.81 6.85
C SER A 246 8.02 14.30 5.45
N GLY A 247 7.58 13.59 4.41
CA GLY A 247 7.93 13.90 3.02
C GLY A 247 7.17 15.08 2.41
N ASP A 248 7.26 15.20 1.09
CA ASP A 248 6.53 16.12 0.20
C ASP A 248 5.29 15.45 -0.43
N THR A 249 4.83 14.35 0.18
CA THR A 249 3.77 13.50 -0.35
C THR A 249 2.51 13.67 0.49
N TYR A 250 1.44 14.16 -0.14
CA TYR A 250 0.15 14.46 0.47
C TYR A 250 -0.85 13.36 0.12
N LEU A 251 -1.32 12.64 1.12
CA LEU A 251 -2.41 11.67 1.00
C LEU A 251 -3.74 12.40 1.19
N VAL A 252 -4.42 12.71 0.10
CA VAL A 252 -5.65 13.50 0.14
C VAL A 252 -6.84 12.58 0.43
N ARG A 253 -7.29 12.59 1.68
CA ARG A 253 -8.40 11.79 2.18
C ARG A 253 -9.69 12.62 2.17
N ALA A 254 -10.21 12.87 0.97
CA ALA A 254 -11.43 13.66 0.79
C ALA A 254 -12.06 13.46 -0.58
N ALA A 255 -13.13 12.67 -0.65
CA ALA A 255 -13.90 12.46 -1.87
C ALA A 255 -14.49 13.77 -2.42
N ARG A 256 -14.86 14.74 -1.56
CA ARG A 256 -15.31 16.08 -2.02
C ARG A 256 -14.22 16.87 -2.73
N VAL A 257 -12.96 16.74 -2.29
CA VAL A 257 -11.80 17.37 -2.95
C VAL A 257 -11.47 16.59 -4.22
N ALA A 258 -11.46 15.27 -4.16
CA ALA A 258 -11.20 14.39 -5.30
C ALA A 258 -12.17 14.63 -6.47
N LEU A 259 -13.47 14.76 -6.19
CA LEU A 259 -14.49 15.04 -7.21
C LEU A 259 -14.40 16.46 -7.81
N ARG A 260 -13.64 17.35 -7.18
CA ARG A 260 -13.33 18.71 -7.65
C ARG A 260 -11.83 18.86 -7.90
N PHE A 261 -11.21 17.82 -8.47
CA PHE A 261 -9.77 17.78 -8.71
C PHE A 261 -9.25 19.01 -9.46
N GLY A 262 -9.99 19.49 -10.47
CA GLY A 262 -9.61 20.67 -11.25
C GLY A 262 -9.42 21.91 -10.39
N ASP A 263 -10.38 22.17 -9.50
CA ASP A 263 -10.36 23.31 -8.56
C ASP A 263 -9.23 23.17 -7.53
N PHE A 264 -9.05 21.95 -7.00
CA PHE A 264 -7.97 21.67 -6.05
C PHE A 264 -6.58 21.87 -6.69
N ALA A 265 -6.37 21.33 -7.89
CA ALA A 265 -5.13 21.47 -8.63
C ALA A 265 -4.84 22.94 -8.95
N GLN A 266 -5.86 23.70 -9.35
CA GLN A 266 -5.71 25.14 -9.56
C GLN A 266 -5.31 25.85 -8.25
N ALA A 267 -5.99 25.57 -7.14
CA ALA A 267 -5.67 26.18 -5.86
C ALA A 267 -4.25 25.84 -5.36
N VAL A 268 -3.75 24.64 -5.66
CA VAL A 268 -2.35 24.24 -5.40
C VAL A 268 -1.36 25.08 -6.22
N LEU A 269 -1.64 25.26 -7.51
CA LEU A 269 -0.81 26.07 -8.42
C LEU A 269 -0.80 27.54 -7.99
N ASP A 270 -1.97 28.11 -7.71
CA ASP A 270 -2.13 29.50 -7.27
C ASP A 270 -1.46 29.76 -5.91
N ALA A 271 -1.44 28.76 -5.04
CA ALA A 271 -0.74 28.83 -3.76
C ALA A 271 0.78 28.81 -3.88
N GLY A 272 1.35 28.52 -5.07
CA GLY A 272 2.79 28.45 -5.28
C GLY A 272 3.47 27.39 -4.39
N LEU A 273 2.81 26.25 -4.14
CA LEU A 273 3.41 25.19 -3.33
C LEU A 273 4.69 24.67 -4.00
N PRO A 274 5.70 24.25 -3.23
CA PRO A 274 6.87 23.59 -3.81
C PRO A 274 6.47 22.30 -4.54
N PRO A 275 7.31 21.78 -5.46
CA PRO A 275 7.10 20.48 -6.10
C PRO A 275 6.69 19.42 -5.07
N SER A 276 5.56 18.77 -5.33
CA SER A 276 4.82 17.98 -4.35
C SER A 276 4.14 16.79 -5.01
N ARG A 277 3.86 15.74 -4.25
CA ARG A 277 3.20 14.52 -4.74
C ARG A 277 1.83 14.38 -4.08
N PHE A 278 0.76 14.37 -4.86
CA PHE A 278 -0.61 14.25 -4.36
C PHE A 278 -1.15 12.86 -4.65
N LEU A 279 -1.56 12.15 -3.60
CA LEU A 279 -2.11 10.81 -3.64
C LEU A 279 -3.62 10.89 -3.45
N PHE A 280 -4.36 10.41 -4.43
CA PHE A 280 -5.82 10.31 -4.39
C PHE A 280 -6.26 8.85 -4.52
N SER A 281 -7.29 8.49 -3.76
CA SER A 281 -8.06 7.27 -4.00
C SER A 281 -9.42 7.66 -4.56
N TYR A 282 -9.87 6.93 -5.57
CA TYR A 282 -11.14 7.15 -6.25
C TYR A 282 -11.94 5.85 -6.26
N ARG A 283 -13.27 5.92 -6.26
CA ARG A 283 -14.02 4.85 -6.91
C ARG A 283 -13.83 4.93 -8.43
N VAL A 284 -13.97 3.80 -9.12
CA VAL A 284 -13.80 3.73 -10.58
C VAL A 284 -14.73 4.70 -11.32
N ASP A 285 -15.99 4.77 -10.93
CA ASP A 285 -16.99 5.69 -11.48
C ASP A 285 -16.69 7.17 -11.18
N GLU A 286 -16.17 7.46 -9.99
CA GLU A 286 -15.74 8.80 -9.61
C GLU A 286 -14.51 9.25 -10.42
N LEU A 287 -13.55 8.36 -10.64
CA LEU A 287 -12.38 8.64 -11.47
C LEU A 287 -12.79 9.01 -12.90
N LEU A 288 -13.70 8.25 -13.49
CA LEU A 288 -14.23 8.55 -14.82
C LEU A 288 -14.96 9.89 -14.86
N ARG A 289 -15.68 10.25 -13.78
CA ARG A 289 -16.38 11.54 -13.68
C ARG A 289 -15.41 12.73 -13.68
N VAL A 290 -14.21 12.58 -13.13
CA VAL A 290 -13.20 13.65 -13.06
C VAL A 290 -12.11 13.54 -14.12
N ALA A 291 -12.21 12.58 -15.05
CA ALA A 291 -11.14 12.29 -15.99
C ALA A 291 -10.75 13.50 -16.84
N ASP A 292 -11.72 14.29 -17.28
CA ASP A 292 -11.46 15.49 -18.09
C ASP A 292 -10.75 16.57 -17.27
N GLN A 293 -11.11 16.75 -15.99
CA GLN A 293 -10.45 17.68 -15.08
C GLN A 293 -8.99 17.28 -14.84
N VAL A 294 -8.74 15.98 -14.61
CA VAL A 294 -7.38 15.44 -14.46
C VAL A 294 -6.57 15.68 -15.72
N THR A 295 -7.12 15.31 -16.88
CA THR A 295 -6.47 15.49 -18.18
C THR A 295 -6.10 16.95 -18.44
N ALA A 296 -7.02 17.89 -18.16
CA ALA A 296 -6.79 19.31 -18.35
C ALA A 296 -5.69 19.88 -17.44
N LYS A 297 -5.51 19.33 -16.22
CA LYS A 297 -4.56 19.87 -15.23
C LYS A 297 -3.19 19.20 -15.23
N LEU A 298 -3.04 18.00 -15.80
CA LEU A 298 -1.75 17.31 -15.86
C LEU A 298 -0.62 18.14 -16.51
N PRO A 299 -0.82 18.90 -17.61
CA PRO A 299 0.21 19.77 -18.17
C PRO A 299 0.72 20.84 -17.19
N ASP A 300 -0.19 21.47 -16.44
CA ASP A 300 0.17 22.55 -15.52
C ASP A 300 0.89 22.01 -14.28
N LEU A 301 0.41 20.88 -13.76
CA LEU A 301 1.09 20.16 -12.68
C LEU A 301 2.50 19.73 -13.10
N ALA A 302 2.67 19.23 -14.33
CA ALA A 302 3.96 18.86 -14.88
C ALA A 302 4.93 20.06 -14.93
N ARG A 303 4.47 21.21 -15.42
CA ARG A 303 5.26 22.45 -15.51
C ARG A 303 5.69 22.96 -14.13
N ALA A 304 4.82 22.81 -13.12
CA ALA A 304 5.12 23.17 -11.73
C ALA A 304 5.93 22.11 -10.98
N GLY A 305 6.23 20.96 -11.60
CA GLY A 305 6.96 19.85 -10.97
C GLY A 305 6.15 19.04 -9.96
N HIS A 306 4.84 19.26 -9.88
CA HIS A 306 3.95 18.43 -9.07
C HIS A 306 3.73 17.06 -9.70
N ARG A 307 3.32 16.08 -8.88
CA ARG A 307 2.94 14.75 -9.36
C ARG A 307 1.60 14.33 -8.79
N LEU A 308 0.81 13.67 -9.62
CA LEU A 308 -0.42 12.99 -9.25
C LEU A 308 -0.17 11.48 -9.18
N ARG A 309 -0.57 10.87 -8.07
CA ARG A 309 -0.63 9.42 -7.93
C ARG A 309 -2.05 8.99 -7.61
N ILE A 310 -2.60 8.10 -8.42
CA ILE A 310 -3.85 7.43 -8.08
C ILE A 310 -3.50 6.10 -7.43
N TYR A 311 -4.01 5.90 -6.21
CA TYR A 311 -3.72 4.71 -5.43
C TYR A 311 -5.00 3.96 -5.04
N ASN A 312 -4.95 2.65 -5.24
CA ASN A 312 -5.94 1.70 -4.76
C ASN A 312 -7.42 2.02 -5.07
N PRO A 313 -7.83 2.47 -6.28
CA PRO A 313 -9.25 2.49 -6.62
C PRO A 313 -9.84 1.08 -6.48
N GLY A 314 -10.87 0.95 -5.66
CA GLY A 314 -11.51 -0.35 -5.44
C GLY A 314 -12.35 -0.75 -6.66
N ILE A 315 -11.97 -1.84 -7.33
CA ILE A 315 -12.85 -2.59 -8.24
C ILE A 315 -13.60 -3.64 -7.42
N GLU A 316 -12.90 -4.25 -6.46
CA GLU A 316 -13.26 -5.43 -5.68
C GLU A 316 -13.38 -6.70 -6.51
N ASN A 317 -14.28 -6.75 -7.49
CA ASN A 317 -14.49 -7.98 -8.26
C ASN A 317 -14.86 -7.67 -9.72
N PHE A 318 -14.56 -8.58 -10.64
CA PHE A 318 -15.00 -8.47 -12.04
C PHE A 318 -16.31 -9.21 -12.32
N SER A 319 -16.73 -10.12 -11.44
CA SER A 319 -18.05 -10.74 -11.52
C SER A 319 -19.11 -9.70 -11.16
N ALA A 320 -20.03 -9.44 -12.11
CA ALA A 320 -21.13 -8.52 -11.90
C ALA A 320 -22.00 -8.93 -10.69
N ARG A 321 -22.21 -10.24 -10.52
CA ARG A 321 -22.95 -10.81 -9.39
C ARG A 321 -22.27 -10.52 -8.05
N GLU A 322 -20.96 -10.71 -7.96
CA GLU A 322 -20.20 -10.39 -6.73
C GLU A 322 -20.20 -8.88 -6.44
N ASN A 323 -20.00 -8.04 -7.46
CA ASN A 323 -20.08 -6.58 -7.30
C ASN A 323 -21.48 -6.10 -6.89
N GLU A 324 -22.52 -6.78 -7.34
CA GLU A 324 -23.88 -6.53 -6.90
C GLU A 324 -24.05 -6.88 -5.42
N ARG A 325 -23.54 -8.02 -4.94
CA ARG A 325 -23.51 -8.35 -3.49
C ARG A 325 -22.77 -7.29 -2.65
N PHE A 326 -21.72 -6.69 -3.20
CA PHE A 326 -21.02 -5.59 -2.57
C PHE A 326 -21.79 -4.26 -2.58
N ASN A 327 -22.91 -4.20 -3.28
CA ASN A 327 -23.71 -3.00 -3.53
C ASN A 327 -22.88 -1.86 -4.13
N LYS A 328 -21.83 -2.18 -4.91
CA LYS A 328 -20.82 -1.20 -5.31
C LYS A 328 -21.22 -0.34 -6.51
N GLY A 329 -22.13 -0.86 -7.34
CA GLY A 329 -22.64 -0.16 -8.52
C GLY A 329 -21.58 0.09 -9.60
N ILE A 330 -20.52 -0.70 -9.62
CA ILE A 330 -19.47 -0.67 -10.64
C ILE A 330 -19.70 -1.81 -11.61
N VAL A 331 -19.68 -1.50 -12.90
CA VAL A 331 -19.80 -2.47 -14.00
C VAL A 331 -18.46 -2.65 -14.73
N PRO A 332 -18.19 -3.81 -15.36
CA PRO A 332 -16.91 -4.09 -16.02
C PRO A 332 -16.49 -3.04 -17.05
N GLU A 333 -17.43 -2.48 -17.79
CA GLU A 333 -17.18 -1.50 -18.85
C GLU A 333 -16.60 -0.20 -18.27
N GLN A 334 -17.02 0.19 -17.06
CA GLN A 334 -16.42 1.34 -16.36
C GLN A 334 -14.97 1.05 -15.99
N VAL A 335 -14.66 -0.18 -15.61
CA VAL A 335 -13.30 -0.56 -15.25
C VAL A 335 -12.39 -0.54 -16.48
N ASP A 336 -12.85 -1.09 -17.60
CA ASP A 336 -12.09 -1.07 -18.86
C ASP A 336 -11.79 0.38 -19.29
N ARG A 337 -12.79 1.27 -19.22
CA ARG A 337 -12.62 2.70 -19.50
C ARG A 337 -11.64 3.38 -18.56
N ALA A 338 -11.70 3.07 -17.25
CA ALA A 338 -10.80 3.67 -16.27
C ALA A 338 -9.36 3.21 -16.47
N VAL A 339 -9.15 1.93 -16.77
CA VAL A 339 -7.83 1.37 -17.11
C VAL A 339 -7.27 2.04 -18.35
N GLU A 340 -8.06 2.16 -19.41
CA GLU A 340 -7.64 2.84 -20.63
C GLU A 340 -7.25 4.29 -20.37
N GLN A 341 -8.04 5.02 -19.57
CA GLN A 341 -7.73 6.38 -19.19
C GLN A 341 -6.43 6.49 -18.37
N ILE A 342 -6.23 5.59 -17.41
CA ILE A 342 -4.99 5.51 -16.61
C ILE A 342 -3.78 5.27 -17.50
N ARG A 343 -3.87 4.39 -18.50
CA ARG A 343 -2.79 4.12 -19.47
C ARG A 343 -2.44 5.38 -20.25
N ARG A 344 -3.45 6.10 -20.75
CA ARG A 344 -3.25 7.35 -21.50
C ARG A 344 -2.50 8.37 -20.66
N TRP A 345 -2.89 8.57 -19.40
CA TRP A 345 -2.17 9.50 -18.51
C TRP A 345 -0.75 9.04 -18.21
N ALA A 346 -0.53 7.76 -17.93
CA ALA A 346 0.80 7.23 -17.65
C ALA A 346 1.73 7.33 -18.87
N GLN A 347 1.20 7.15 -20.07
CA GLN A 347 1.97 7.29 -21.31
C GLN A 347 2.26 8.76 -21.65
N ALA A 348 1.27 9.64 -21.51
CA ALA A 348 1.41 11.06 -21.86
C ALA A 348 2.22 11.85 -20.83
N TYR A 349 2.18 11.45 -19.55
CA TYR A 349 2.80 12.18 -18.44
C TYR A 349 3.56 11.26 -17.47
N PRO A 350 4.58 10.49 -17.92
CA PRO A 350 5.22 9.45 -17.11
C PRO A 350 5.95 9.96 -15.85
N ASP A 351 6.36 11.23 -15.82
CA ASP A 351 7.04 11.84 -14.67
C ASP A 351 6.08 12.57 -13.71
N THR A 352 4.85 12.83 -14.16
CA THR A 352 3.83 13.60 -13.43
C THR A 352 2.71 12.70 -12.93
N PHE A 353 2.31 11.70 -13.71
CA PHE A 353 1.24 10.77 -13.36
C PHE A 353 1.81 9.38 -13.04
N SER A 354 1.31 8.78 -11.97
CA SER A 354 1.55 7.38 -11.67
C SER A 354 0.30 6.69 -11.13
N PHE A 355 0.21 5.39 -11.37
CA PHE A 355 -0.85 4.55 -10.84
C PHE A 355 -0.22 3.44 -10.01
N GLU A 356 -0.79 3.14 -8.85
CA GLU A 356 -0.30 2.05 -8.02
C GLU A 356 -0.97 0.73 -8.36
N SER A 357 -2.28 0.65 -8.13
CA SER A 357 -3.04 -0.58 -8.31
C SER A 357 -4.52 -0.41 -8.02
N PHE A 358 -5.33 -1.41 -8.37
CA PHE A 358 -6.71 -1.53 -7.93
C PHE A 358 -6.85 -2.34 -6.63
N GLY A 359 -7.83 -1.95 -5.82
CA GLY A 359 -8.32 -2.75 -4.69
C GLY A 359 -9.21 -3.89 -5.18
N MET A 360 -9.00 -5.07 -4.61
CA MET A 360 -9.64 -6.33 -5.02
C MET A 360 -10.09 -7.14 -3.81
N ILE A 361 -11.24 -7.81 -3.97
CA ILE A 361 -11.87 -8.82 -3.12
C ILE A 361 -12.29 -9.96 -4.05
N LEU A 362 -11.37 -10.88 -4.32
CA LEU A 362 -11.60 -11.97 -5.27
C LEU A 362 -12.51 -13.06 -4.72
N PHE A 363 -12.30 -13.42 -3.44
CA PHE A 363 -12.99 -14.52 -2.80
C PHE A 363 -13.94 -14.04 -1.70
N THR A 364 -15.16 -14.53 -1.74
CA THR A 364 -16.25 -14.31 -0.78
C THR A 364 -16.91 -15.65 -0.48
N PRO A 365 -17.81 -15.75 0.52
CA PRO A 365 -18.57 -16.97 0.75
C PRO A 365 -19.34 -17.48 -0.47
N TRP A 366 -19.74 -16.57 -1.36
CA TRP A 366 -20.59 -16.87 -2.52
C TRP A 366 -19.83 -17.02 -3.83
N THR A 367 -18.51 -16.84 -3.81
CA THR A 367 -17.68 -16.97 -5.00
C THR A 367 -17.78 -18.40 -5.54
N THR A 368 -17.98 -18.51 -6.84
CA THR A 368 -17.94 -19.76 -7.61
C THR A 368 -16.70 -19.82 -8.49
N LEU A 369 -16.35 -20.99 -9.03
CA LEU A 369 -15.27 -21.13 -10.01
C LEU A 369 -15.48 -20.26 -11.27
N ASP A 370 -16.74 -19.97 -11.63
CA ASP A 370 -17.07 -19.08 -12.75
C ASP A 370 -16.72 -17.62 -12.45
N ASP A 371 -17.01 -17.16 -11.23
CA ASP A 371 -16.62 -15.83 -10.78
C ASP A 371 -15.09 -15.68 -10.78
N VAL A 372 -14.37 -16.71 -10.31
CA VAL A 372 -12.90 -16.75 -10.35
C VAL A 372 -12.39 -16.67 -11.78
N ALA A 373 -12.99 -17.42 -12.72
CA ALA A 373 -12.59 -17.41 -14.12
C ALA A 373 -12.75 -16.03 -14.75
N ILE A 374 -13.85 -15.33 -14.46
CA ILE A 374 -14.09 -13.95 -14.90
C ILE A 374 -12.98 -13.04 -14.38
N ASN A 375 -12.68 -13.10 -13.08
CA ASN A 375 -11.63 -12.29 -12.46
C ASN A 375 -10.26 -12.54 -13.08
N TYR A 376 -9.85 -13.80 -13.22
CA TYR A 376 -8.52 -14.13 -13.73
C TYR A 376 -8.32 -13.78 -15.19
N ARG A 377 -9.33 -14.02 -16.04
CA ARG A 377 -9.27 -13.62 -17.45
C ARG A 377 -9.16 -12.10 -17.59
N ARG A 378 -9.90 -11.34 -16.78
CA ARG A 378 -9.82 -9.87 -16.75
C ARG A 378 -8.48 -9.38 -16.21
N LEU A 379 -8.00 -9.92 -15.09
CA LEU A 379 -6.69 -9.59 -14.52
C LEU A 379 -5.54 -9.85 -15.48
N ARG A 380 -5.63 -10.93 -16.29
CA ARG A 380 -4.65 -11.22 -17.36
C ARG A 380 -4.57 -10.10 -18.40
N GLY A 381 -5.68 -9.43 -18.69
CA GLY A 381 -5.71 -8.25 -19.58
C GLY A 381 -5.18 -6.95 -18.94
N PHE A 382 -4.99 -6.94 -17.62
CA PHE A 382 -4.51 -5.80 -16.85
C PHE A 382 -3.06 -5.91 -16.37
N THR A 383 -2.33 -6.95 -16.79
CA THR A 383 -0.91 -7.10 -16.44
C THR A 383 -0.05 -6.05 -17.16
N PHE A 384 0.10 -4.88 -16.56
CA PHE A 384 1.16 -3.92 -16.86
C PHE A 384 2.34 -4.19 -15.93
N PRO A 385 3.58 -4.19 -16.43
CA PRO A 385 4.75 -4.09 -15.56
C PRO A 385 4.71 -2.81 -14.69
N GLU A 386 4.00 -1.75 -15.11
CA GLU A 386 3.84 -0.48 -14.38
C GLU A 386 2.71 -0.47 -13.33
N ILE A 387 1.68 -1.32 -13.45
CA ILE A 387 0.50 -1.35 -12.56
C ILE A 387 0.65 -2.38 -11.41
N GLY A 388 1.80 -3.07 -11.34
CA GLY A 388 2.19 -3.91 -10.22
C GLY A 388 1.09 -4.84 -9.74
N MET A 389 0.81 -5.93 -10.47
CA MET A 389 -0.08 -6.97 -9.96
C MET A 389 0.65 -7.71 -8.83
N GLU A 390 0.36 -7.35 -7.59
CA GLU A 390 0.88 -8.07 -6.43
C GLU A 390 0.23 -9.45 -6.35
N TRP A 391 1.04 -10.51 -6.19
CA TRP A 391 0.59 -11.89 -5.99
C TRP A 391 -0.48 -12.02 -4.89
N ARG A 392 -0.42 -11.14 -3.88
CA ARG A 392 -1.41 -10.99 -2.80
C ARG A 392 -2.84 -10.81 -3.31
N ARG A 393 -3.04 -10.10 -4.43
CA ARG A 393 -4.38 -9.85 -4.96
C ARG A 393 -5.05 -11.11 -5.48
N LEU A 394 -4.27 -12.07 -5.99
CA LEU A 394 -4.78 -13.35 -6.50
C LEU A 394 -5.39 -14.22 -5.39
N ARG A 395 -5.16 -13.89 -4.11
CA ARG A 395 -5.75 -14.56 -2.95
C ARG A 395 -6.52 -13.61 -2.03
N SER A 396 -6.84 -12.41 -2.50
CA SER A 396 -7.60 -11.43 -1.70
C SER A 396 -8.99 -11.97 -1.39
N LYS A 397 -9.41 -11.83 -0.13
CA LYS A 397 -10.70 -12.33 0.35
C LYS A 397 -11.50 -11.23 1.03
N LEU A 398 -12.81 -11.43 1.10
CA LEU A 398 -13.71 -10.54 1.82
C LEU A 398 -13.42 -10.63 3.32
N GLN A 399 -13.13 -9.48 3.91
CA GLN A 399 -13.13 -9.32 5.35
C GLN A 399 -14.54 -8.98 5.81
N ILE A 400 -15.22 -9.91 6.48
CA ILE A 400 -16.56 -9.68 7.02
C ILE A 400 -16.41 -9.13 8.44
N LEU A 401 -16.93 -7.91 8.67
CA LEU A 401 -16.95 -7.29 10.00
C LEU A 401 -18.38 -7.31 10.58
N PRO A 402 -18.56 -7.56 11.88
CA PRO A 402 -19.89 -7.70 12.50
C PRO A 402 -20.84 -6.54 12.23
N GLU A 403 -20.31 -5.32 12.13
CA GLU A 403 -21.07 -4.08 11.94
C GLU A 403 -21.47 -3.81 10.47
N THR A 404 -21.21 -4.73 9.55
CA THR A 404 -21.47 -4.54 8.11
C THR A 404 -22.74 -5.22 7.64
N ALA A 405 -23.34 -4.70 6.56
CA ALA A 405 -24.54 -5.33 5.99
C ALA A 405 -24.22 -6.70 5.39
N ILE A 406 -23.02 -6.87 4.82
CA ILE A 406 -22.60 -8.14 4.25
C ILE A 406 -22.45 -9.25 5.32
N ALA A 407 -22.19 -8.90 6.58
CA ALA A 407 -22.22 -9.86 7.68
C ALA A 407 -23.63 -10.41 7.93
N ARG A 408 -24.66 -9.56 7.81
CA ARG A 408 -26.07 -9.98 7.92
C ARG A 408 -26.47 -10.89 6.76
N LEU A 409 -26.00 -10.57 5.56
CA LEU A 409 -26.17 -11.42 4.39
C LEU A 409 -25.51 -12.80 4.58
N ALA A 410 -24.26 -12.83 5.05
CA ALA A 410 -23.52 -14.07 5.31
C ALA A 410 -24.17 -14.93 6.41
N ALA A 411 -24.71 -14.30 7.46
CA ALA A 411 -25.45 -14.98 8.51
C ALA A 411 -26.73 -15.64 7.96
N ARG A 412 -27.54 -14.89 7.20
CA ARG A 412 -28.77 -15.42 6.57
C ARG A 412 -28.48 -16.63 5.68
N ASP A 413 -27.39 -16.57 4.92
CA ASP A 413 -27.03 -17.61 3.96
C ASP A 413 -26.25 -18.79 4.58
N GLY A 414 -26.08 -18.82 5.91
CA GLY A 414 -25.40 -19.91 6.61
C GLY A 414 -23.90 -20.04 6.28
N ALA A 415 -23.27 -18.92 5.92
CA ALA A 415 -21.86 -18.85 5.53
C ALA A 415 -20.90 -18.63 6.70
N LEU A 416 -21.37 -18.06 7.81
CA LEU A 416 -20.55 -17.82 8.99
C LEU A 416 -20.25 -19.12 9.74
N VAL A 417 -19.06 -19.22 10.32
CA VAL A 417 -18.58 -20.35 11.13
C VAL A 417 -17.89 -19.81 12.39
N ASP A 418 -17.62 -20.68 13.37
CA ASP A 418 -17.04 -20.25 14.65
C ASP A 418 -15.55 -19.92 14.56
N SER A 419 -14.86 -20.52 13.58
CA SER A 419 -13.40 -20.45 13.42
C SER A 419 -13.03 -20.51 11.95
N PHE A 420 -11.92 -19.87 11.56
CA PHE A 420 -11.40 -19.95 10.19
C PHE A 420 -10.64 -21.26 9.93
N ASP A 421 -10.45 -22.17 10.89
CA ASP A 421 -9.58 -23.35 10.78
C ASP A 421 -8.22 -23.01 10.11
N ASP A 422 -7.55 -23.99 9.47
CA ASP A 422 -6.35 -23.77 8.64
C ASP A 422 -6.61 -22.91 7.38
N PHE A 423 -7.85 -22.45 7.16
CA PHE A 423 -8.31 -21.68 6.00
C PHE A 423 -7.94 -20.19 6.07
N PHE A 424 -7.17 -19.79 7.10
CA PHE A 424 -6.89 -18.39 7.35
C PHE A 424 -5.67 -17.81 6.63
N PHE A 425 -5.91 -16.73 5.87
CA PHE A 425 -4.91 -15.75 5.45
C PHE A 425 -5.42 -14.34 5.77
N TRP A 426 -4.67 -13.57 6.57
CA TRP A 426 -5.05 -12.19 6.90
C TRP A 426 -4.61 -11.21 5.84
N ASP A 427 -5.57 -10.61 5.14
CA ASP A 427 -5.34 -9.40 4.34
C ASP A 427 -5.93 -8.19 5.08
N GLY A 428 -5.36 -7.85 6.24
CA GLY A 428 -5.88 -6.85 7.20
C GLY A 428 -5.89 -5.39 6.72
N ARG A 429 -6.34 -5.11 5.50
CA ARG A 429 -6.39 -3.76 4.92
C ARG A 429 -7.68 -3.03 5.25
N CYS A 430 -8.78 -3.74 5.47
CA CYS A 430 -10.07 -3.12 5.80
C CYS A 430 -10.27 -2.94 7.31
N VAL A 431 -9.48 -3.64 8.13
CA VAL A 431 -9.44 -3.48 9.58
C VAL A 431 -8.64 -2.23 9.90
N GLY A 432 -9.32 -1.25 10.48
CA GLY A 432 -8.75 0.04 10.84
C GLY A 432 -8.75 0.30 12.34
N ASP A 433 -9.19 -0.65 13.16
CA ASP A 433 -9.32 -0.54 14.62
C ASP A 433 -8.84 -1.85 15.27
N PRO A 434 -8.01 -1.82 16.32
CA PRO A 434 -7.54 -3.01 17.01
C PRO A 434 -8.66 -3.89 17.59
N ARG A 435 -9.86 -3.33 17.82
CA ARG A 435 -11.02 -4.06 18.34
C ARG A 435 -11.83 -4.75 17.25
N GLN A 436 -11.55 -4.46 15.98
CA GLN A 436 -12.26 -5.07 14.87
C GLN A 436 -11.75 -6.49 14.65
N VAL A 437 -12.68 -7.43 14.74
CA VAL A 437 -12.42 -8.85 14.51
C VAL A 437 -13.20 -9.26 13.26
N GLU A 438 -12.51 -9.89 12.32
CA GLU A 438 -13.18 -10.48 11.16
C GLU A 438 -13.98 -11.71 11.60
N LEU A 439 -15.24 -11.78 11.17
CA LEU A 439 -16.09 -12.94 11.36
C LEU A 439 -15.60 -14.09 10.48
N PRO A 440 -15.35 -15.28 11.05
CA PRO A 440 -15.03 -16.46 10.26
C PRO A 440 -16.17 -16.87 9.33
N TRP A 441 -15.81 -17.32 8.14
CA TRP A 441 -16.75 -17.75 7.12
C TRP A 441 -16.15 -18.85 6.24
N ARG A 442 -17.03 -19.64 5.61
CA ARG A 442 -16.68 -20.71 4.65
C ARG A 442 -17.23 -20.40 3.26
N PHE A 443 -16.65 -21.03 2.23
CA PHE A 443 -17.29 -21.05 0.92
C PHE A 443 -18.57 -21.89 0.96
N LEU A 444 -19.62 -21.40 0.31
CA LEU A 444 -20.84 -22.17 0.08
C LEU A 444 -20.66 -23.22 -1.03
N ASP A 445 -19.74 -22.97 -1.97
CA ASP A 445 -19.33 -23.92 -2.99
C ASP A 445 -18.06 -24.70 -2.56
N PRO A 446 -18.16 -26.02 -2.30
CA PRO A 446 -17.01 -26.82 -1.87
C PRO A 446 -15.91 -26.93 -2.94
N ARG A 447 -16.24 -26.82 -4.23
CA ARG A 447 -15.23 -26.84 -5.31
C ARG A 447 -14.35 -25.59 -5.21
N THR A 448 -14.97 -24.45 -4.93
CA THR A 448 -14.27 -23.18 -4.72
C THR A 448 -13.38 -23.22 -3.47
N ALA A 449 -13.82 -23.89 -2.39
CA ALA A 449 -12.99 -24.09 -1.21
C ALA A 449 -11.69 -24.84 -1.55
N VAL A 450 -11.79 -26.01 -2.21
CA VAL A 450 -10.63 -26.81 -2.64
C VAL A 450 -9.69 -26.00 -3.54
N TYR A 451 -10.25 -25.22 -4.46
CA TYR A 451 -9.48 -24.36 -5.34
C TYR A 451 -8.73 -23.24 -4.60
N TYR A 452 -9.42 -22.54 -3.69
CA TYR A 452 -8.83 -21.46 -2.91
C TYR A 452 -7.66 -21.94 -2.03
N GLU A 453 -7.76 -23.14 -1.45
CA GLU A 453 -6.71 -23.77 -0.67
C GLU A 453 -5.39 -23.97 -1.47
N LEU A 454 -5.50 -24.28 -2.77
CA LEU A 454 -4.35 -24.31 -3.69
C LEU A 454 -3.82 -22.90 -3.96
N VAL A 455 -4.71 -21.97 -4.31
CA VAL A 455 -4.35 -20.58 -4.66
C VAL A 455 -3.57 -19.92 -3.53
N ARG A 456 -4.08 -19.96 -2.28
CA ARG A 456 -3.46 -19.28 -1.14
C ARG A 456 -2.06 -19.78 -0.84
N ARG A 457 -1.79 -21.07 -1.07
CA ARG A 457 -0.48 -21.71 -0.82
C ARG A 457 0.54 -21.37 -1.88
N VAL A 458 0.16 -21.47 -3.15
CA VAL A 458 1.08 -21.20 -4.26
C VAL A 458 1.42 -19.71 -4.31
N THR A 459 0.41 -18.84 -4.14
CA THR A 459 0.64 -17.38 -4.10
C THR A 459 1.51 -16.96 -2.91
N ALA A 460 1.34 -17.56 -1.72
CA ALA A 460 2.24 -17.32 -0.58
C ALA A 460 3.69 -17.68 -0.88
N ALA A 461 3.91 -18.81 -1.56
CA ALA A 461 5.24 -19.33 -1.87
C ALA A 461 5.97 -18.53 -2.97
N GLU A 462 5.21 -17.82 -3.82
CA GLU A 462 5.75 -16.98 -4.90
C GLU A 462 5.89 -15.50 -4.50
N GLU A 463 5.46 -15.10 -3.29
CA GLU A 463 5.72 -13.76 -2.78
C GLU A 463 7.20 -13.51 -2.52
N PRO A 464 7.69 -12.25 -2.61
CA PRO A 464 9.06 -11.91 -2.26
C PRO A 464 9.40 -12.34 -0.82
N GLY A 465 10.38 -13.24 -0.68
CA GLY A 465 10.77 -13.82 0.61
C GLY A 465 9.85 -14.96 1.10
N GLY A 466 8.78 -15.26 0.37
CA GLY A 466 7.89 -16.38 0.61
C GLY A 466 8.61 -17.72 0.48
N ARG A 467 8.22 -18.67 1.32
CA ARG A 467 8.65 -20.07 1.24
C ARG A 467 7.41 -20.95 1.31
N PRO A 468 7.37 -22.08 0.59
CA PRO A 468 6.27 -23.02 0.72
C PRO A 468 6.16 -23.51 2.17
N ALA A 469 5.06 -23.18 2.84
CA ALA A 469 4.87 -23.42 4.27
C ALA A 469 4.67 -24.91 4.61
N ASP A 470 4.10 -25.68 3.68
CA ASP A 470 3.67 -27.07 3.92
C ASP A 470 3.97 -27.98 2.70
N PRO A 471 3.80 -29.32 2.82
CA PRO A 471 4.04 -30.26 1.72
C PRO A 471 3.20 -29.99 0.46
N LEU A 472 1.95 -29.55 0.62
CA LEU A 472 1.03 -29.25 -0.47
C LEU A 472 1.51 -28.02 -1.25
N ALA A 473 1.89 -26.96 -0.55
CA ALA A 473 2.49 -25.76 -1.10
C ALA A 473 3.78 -26.08 -1.87
N ARG A 474 4.64 -26.96 -1.33
CA ARG A 474 5.86 -27.43 -2.01
C ARG A 474 5.52 -28.15 -3.32
N ARG A 475 4.58 -29.08 -3.29
CA ARG A 475 4.16 -29.87 -4.47
C ARG A 475 3.58 -28.97 -5.56
N ALA A 476 2.65 -28.10 -5.21
CA ALA A 476 2.01 -27.19 -6.17
C ALA A 476 3.01 -26.22 -6.79
N THR A 477 3.88 -25.62 -5.96
CA THR A 477 4.92 -24.70 -6.41
C THR A 477 5.96 -25.40 -7.29
N ALA A 478 6.35 -26.63 -6.95
CA ALA A 478 7.25 -27.43 -7.76
C ALA A 478 6.63 -27.80 -9.12
N LEU A 479 5.34 -28.17 -9.15
CA LEU A 479 4.61 -28.42 -10.40
C LEU A 479 4.60 -27.17 -11.28
N PHE A 480 4.20 -26.02 -10.73
CA PHE A 480 4.21 -24.75 -11.45
C PHE A 480 5.61 -24.40 -12.00
N ARG A 481 6.65 -24.47 -11.15
CA ARG A 481 8.03 -24.11 -11.53
C ARG A 481 8.63 -25.08 -12.56
N SER A 482 8.32 -26.37 -12.48
CA SER A 482 8.83 -27.37 -13.42
C SER A 482 8.23 -27.23 -14.83
N ARG A 483 7.07 -26.57 -14.96
CA ARG A 483 6.35 -26.36 -16.22
C ARG A 483 6.23 -24.89 -16.62
N ARG A 484 7.24 -24.06 -16.31
CA ARG A 484 7.30 -22.64 -16.70
C ARG A 484 7.24 -22.41 -18.22
N ASP A 485 7.56 -23.43 -19.02
CA ASP A 485 7.36 -23.44 -20.48
C ASP A 485 5.87 -23.36 -20.87
N ARG A 486 5.00 -23.99 -20.08
CA ARG A 486 3.55 -23.99 -20.30
C ARG A 486 2.88 -22.84 -19.54
N TRP A 487 3.34 -22.55 -18.34
CA TRP A 487 2.80 -21.50 -17.48
C TRP A 487 3.87 -20.43 -17.23
N PRO A 488 4.06 -19.49 -18.17
CA PRO A 488 5.02 -18.42 -18.00
C PRO A 488 4.66 -17.55 -16.78
N HIS A 489 3.37 -17.36 -16.50
CA HIS A 489 2.87 -16.67 -15.33
C HIS A 489 2.09 -17.60 -14.39
N LEU A 490 2.11 -17.30 -13.08
CA LEU A 490 1.33 -18.04 -12.09
C LEU A 490 -0.16 -18.04 -12.41
N LEU A 491 -0.67 -16.94 -12.97
CA LEU A 491 -2.06 -16.83 -13.38
C LEU A 491 -2.45 -17.89 -14.43
N ASP A 492 -1.55 -18.25 -15.34
CA ASP A 492 -1.80 -19.30 -16.33
C ASP A 492 -1.92 -20.68 -15.66
N PHE A 493 -1.08 -20.97 -14.67
CA PHE A 493 -1.18 -22.19 -13.85
C PHE A 493 -2.50 -22.24 -13.06
N LEU A 494 -2.89 -21.12 -12.45
CA LEU A 494 -4.12 -21.05 -11.68
C LEU A 494 -5.37 -21.18 -12.58
N LEU A 495 -5.35 -20.65 -13.80
CA LEU A 495 -6.41 -20.86 -14.79
C LEU A 495 -6.52 -22.34 -15.20
N GLU A 496 -5.40 -23.05 -15.40
CA GLU A 496 -5.45 -24.50 -15.67
C GLU A 496 -6.02 -25.28 -14.46
N ALA A 497 -5.58 -24.93 -13.24
CA ALA A 497 -6.11 -25.51 -12.02
C ALA A 497 -7.62 -25.25 -11.87
N LEU A 498 -8.10 -24.09 -12.34
CA LEU A 498 -9.51 -23.75 -12.29
C LEU A 498 -10.33 -24.68 -13.18
N GLU A 499 -9.86 -24.92 -14.42
CA GLU A 499 -10.52 -25.85 -15.33
C GLU A 499 -10.46 -27.29 -14.81
N ALA A 500 -9.38 -27.70 -14.14
CA ALA A 500 -9.31 -29.00 -13.47
C ALA A 500 -10.27 -29.13 -12.27
N ALA A 501 -10.51 -28.05 -11.53
CA ALA A 501 -11.45 -28.01 -10.41
C ALA A 501 -12.92 -28.06 -10.86
N ARG A 502 -13.22 -27.63 -12.09
CA ARG A 502 -14.57 -27.68 -12.67
C ARG A 502 -15.02 -29.06 -13.14
N ARG A 503 -14.08 -29.96 -13.45
CA ARG A 503 -14.38 -31.29 -14.01
C ARG A 503 -15.12 -32.16 -12.99
N ASP A 504 -16.06 -32.95 -13.48
CA ASP A 504 -16.78 -33.94 -12.70
C ASP A 504 -16.06 -35.32 -12.70
N PRO A 505 -16.09 -36.07 -11.58
CA PRO A 505 -16.55 -35.62 -10.26
C PRO A 505 -15.65 -34.51 -9.71
N PRO A 506 -16.12 -33.60 -8.83
CA PRO A 506 -15.25 -32.56 -8.26
C PRO A 506 -14.06 -33.16 -7.49
N PRO A 507 -12.90 -32.49 -7.42
CA PRO A 507 -11.79 -32.97 -6.62
C PRO A 507 -12.19 -32.98 -5.13
N ALA A 508 -11.87 -34.07 -4.43
CA ALA A 508 -12.16 -34.22 -3.01
C ALA A 508 -11.30 -33.29 -2.14
N ASP A 509 -10.06 -33.02 -2.57
CA ASP A 509 -9.11 -32.19 -1.84
C ASP A 509 -8.10 -31.48 -2.77
N PRO A 510 -7.28 -30.54 -2.26
CA PRO A 510 -6.30 -29.82 -3.06
C PRO A 510 -5.18 -30.71 -3.62
N THR A 511 -4.87 -31.84 -3.00
CA THR A 511 -3.87 -32.80 -3.49
C THR A 511 -4.36 -33.47 -4.77
N GLU A 512 -5.61 -33.92 -4.76
CA GLU A 512 -6.27 -34.48 -5.94
C GLU A 512 -6.34 -33.43 -7.07
N LEU A 513 -6.65 -32.17 -6.72
CA LEU A 513 -6.66 -31.08 -7.70
C LEU A 513 -5.29 -30.90 -8.38
N ILE A 514 -4.19 -30.87 -7.62
CA ILE A 514 -2.83 -30.80 -8.17
C ILE A 514 -2.56 -31.99 -9.10
N GLU A 515 -3.02 -33.17 -8.73
CA GLU A 515 -2.86 -34.37 -9.54
C GLU A 515 -3.63 -34.32 -10.85
N ARG A 516 -4.84 -33.77 -10.84
CA ARG A 516 -5.61 -33.53 -12.07
C ARG A 516 -4.91 -32.54 -12.98
N VAL A 517 -4.36 -31.46 -12.43
CA VAL A 517 -3.55 -30.49 -13.21
C VAL A 517 -2.33 -31.18 -13.80
N ARG A 518 -1.61 -31.97 -13.01
CA ARG A 518 -0.43 -32.71 -13.47
C ARG A 518 -0.76 -33.67 -14.62
N ARG A 519 -1.87 -34.40 -14.55
CA ARG A 519 -2.31 -35.34 -15.60
C ARG A 519 -2.82 -34.63 -16.86
N ALA A 520 -3.45 -33.47 -16.70
CA ALA A 520 -3.94 -32.67 -17.83
C ALA A 520 -2.79 -32.10 -18.68
N VAL A 521 -1.59 -32.02 -18.10
CA VAL A 521 -0.39 -31.57 -18.81
C VAL A 521 0.37 -32.79 -19.31
N PRO A 522 0.54 -32.94 -20.65
CA PRO A 522 1.35 -34.03 -21.20
C PRO A 522 2.74 -34.03 -20.56
N PRO A 523 3.30 -35.20 -20.20
CA PRO A 523 4.67 -35.27 -19.69
C PRO A 523 5.59 -34.55 -20.68
N VAL A 524 6.55 -33.78 -20.16
CA VAL A 524 7.64 -33.30 -21.03
C VAL A 524 8.27 -34.57 -21.59
N PRO A 525 8.38 -34.73 -22.92
CA PRO A 525 9.02 -35.92 -23.48
C PRO A 525 10.37 -36.10 -22.78
N SER A 526 10.64 -37.29 -22.23
CA SER A 526 11.91 -37.61 -21.56
C SER A 526 13.12 -37.43 -22.48
N SER A 527 12.88 -37.36 -23.80
CA SER A 527 13.84 -37.07 -24.85
C SER A 527 13.97 -35.59 -25.20
N ALA A 528 13.23 -34.69 -24.54
CA ALA A 528 13.53 -33.27 -24.61
C ALA A 528 14.94 -33.10 -24.00
N PRO A 529 15.96 -32.81 -24.81
CA PRO A 529 17.33 -32.72 -24.32
C PRO A 529 17.35 -31.73 -23.16
N PRO A 530 18.08 -32.04 -22.06
CA PRO A 530 18.03 -31.31 -20.79
C PRO A 530 18.05 -29.83 -21.08
N ARG A 531 16.88 -29.16 -20.94
CA ARG A 531 16.54 -27.85 -21.56
C ARG A 531 17.76 -27.31 -22.28
N ASN A 532 18.00 -27.78 -23.52
CA ASN A 532 19.16 -27.35 -24.28
C ASN A 532 19.12 -25.85 -24.19
N ARG A 533 20.07 -25.25 -23.45
CA ARG A 533 20.16 -23.79 -23.27
C ARG A 533 19.92 -23.26 -24.66
N ARG A 534 18.80 -22.54 -24.89
CA ARG A 534 18.48 -21.96 -26.20
C ARG A 534 19.80 -21.46 -26.73
N ALA A 535 20.24 -21.98 -27.87
CA ALA A 535 21.56 -21.64 -28.39
C ALA A 535 21.65 -20.12 -28.34
N PRO A 536 22.60 -19.54 -27.59
CA PRO A 536 22.50 -18.15 -27.22
C PRO A 536 22.35 -17.32 -28.49
N THR A 537 21.40 -16.38 -28.53
CA THR A 537 21.17 -15.57 -29.72
C THR A 537 22.49 -14.91 -30.17
N PRO A 538 22.63 -14.51 -31.45
CA PRO A 538 23.82 -13.77 -31.89
C PRO A 538 24.15 -12.59 -30.97
N LEU A 539 23.13 -11.94 -30.41
CA LEU A 539 23.31 -10.85 -29.45
C LEU A 539 23.68 -11.33 -28.05
N GLU A 540 23.12 -12.43 -27.52
CA GLU A 540 23.58 -13.04 -26.25
C GLU A 540 25.03 -13.49 -26.34
N ARG A 541 25.43 -14.10 -27.46
CA ARG A 541 26.83 -14.44 -27.74
C ARG A 541 27.70 -13.19 -27.78
N ARG A 542 27.24 -12.13 -28.44
CA ARG A 542 27.95 -10.84 -28.49
C ARG A 542 28.08 -10.18 -27.12
N LEU A 543 27.01 -10.21 -26.31
CA LEU A 543 26.98 -9.72 -24.93
C LEU A 543 27.99 -10.48 -24.06
N ARG A 544 27.97 -11.82 -24.11
CA ARG A 544 28.91 -12.68 -23.39
C ARG A 544 30.36 -12.48 -23.85
N ALA A 545 30.61 -12.45 -25.16
CA ALA A 545 31.95 -12.21 -25.72
C ALA A 545 32.49 -10.82 -25.36
N ARG A 546 31.62 -9.82 -25.19
CA ARG A 546 32.00 -8.46 -24.79
C ARG A 546 31.99 -8.24 -23.28
N ALA A 547 31.58 -9.21 -22.47
CA ALA A 547 31.48 -9.06 -21.02
C ALA A 547 32.78 -8.59 -20.36
N PRO A 548 33.99 -9.08 -20.72
CA PRO A 548 35.24 -8.56 -20.16
C PRO A 548 35.46 -7.06 -20.47
N ARG A 549 35.20 -6.64 -21.72
CA ARG A 549 35.33 -5.22 -22.12
C ARG A 549 34.27 -4.35 -21.44
N LEU A 550 33.03 -4.85 -21.31
CA LEU A 550 31.95 -4.18 -20.59
C LEU A 550 32.27 -4.03 -19.11
N ARG A 551 32.83 -5.05 -18.46
CA ARG A 551 33.26 -5.01 -17.05
C ARG A 551 34.24 -3.85 -16.81
N VAL A 552 35.27 -3.72 -17.66
CA VAL A 552 36.24 -2.60 -17.56
C VAL A 552 35.57 -1.24 -17.78
N ARG A 553 34.71 -1.12 -18.80
CA ARG A 553 34.00 0.14 -19.09
C ARG A 553 33.02 0.54 -17.99
N LEU A 554 32.29 -0.42 -17.43
CA LEU A 554 31.36 -0.20 -16.32
C LEU A 554 32.10 0.21 -15.06
N ALA A 555 33.19 -0.48 -14.70
CA ALA A 555 34.02 -0.09 -13.56
C ALA A 555 34.57 1.33 -13.71
N ARG A 556 35.05 1.70 -14.90
CA ARG A 556 35.55 3.06 -15.18
C ARG A 556 34.42 4.10 -15.14
N LEU A 557 33.30 3.83 -15.81
CA LEU A 557 32.15 4.73 -15.85
C LEU A 557 31.61 4.99 -14.44
N LEU A 558 31.38 3.94 -13.66
CA LEU A 558 30.79 4.02 -12.33
C LEU A 558 31.74 4.65 -11.30
N SER A 559 33.05 4.63 -11.56
CA SER A 559 34.05 5.34 -10.74
C SER A 559 34.31 6.77 -11.20
N SER A 560 33.76 7.20 -12.35
CA SER A 560 33.97 8.54 -12.90
C SER A 560 32.99 9.57 -12.31
N ALA A 561 33.36 10.85 -12.40
CA ALA A 561 32.48 11.96 -12.04
C ALA A 561 31.19 11.98 -12.89
N ASP A 562 31.26 11.46 -14.12
CA ASP A 562 30.14 11.35 -15.06
C ASP A 562 29.30 10.08 -14.88
N SER A 563 29.45 9.39 -13.74
CA SER A 563 28.66 8.19 -13.45
C SER A 563 27.16 8.54 -13.40
N PRO A 564 26.31 7.86 -14.18
CA PRO A 564 24.87 8.06 -14.11
C PRO A 564 24.25 7.53 -12.81
N LEU A 565 25.00 6.72 -12.06
CA LEU A 565 24.62 6.21 -10.75
C LEU A 565 25.65 6.69 -9.72
N ARG A 566 25.59 7.98 -9.35
CA ARG A 566 26.55 8.58 -8.41
C ARG A 566 26.63 7.79 -7.11
N GLY A 567 27.86 7.48 -6.69
CA GLY A 567 28.16 6.71 -5.48
C GLY A 567 27.98 5.19 -5.60
N TRP A 568 27.39 4.68 -6.69
CA TRP A 568 27.34 3.25 -6.96
C TRP A 568 28.66 2.79 -7.58
N ARG A 569 29.18 1.67 -7.07
CA ARG A 569 30.38 1.03 -7.56
C ARG A 569 30.01 -0.25 -8.29
N PHE A 570 30.76 -0.53 -9.34
CA PHE A 570 30.71 -1.83 -9.99
C PHE A 570 31.14 -2.92 -9.01
N GLU A 571 30.35 -3.98 -8.86
CA GLU A 571 30.70 -5.16 -8.05
C GLU A 571 31.00 -6.34 -8.95
N ASP A 572 30.05 -6.71 -9.84
CA ASP A 572 30.24 -7.85 -10.73
C ASP A 572 29.44 -7.74 -12.04
N LEU A 573 29.90 -8.46 -13.07
CA LEU A 573 29.19 -8.71 -14.31
C LEU A 573 29.49 -10.15 -14.74
N ALA A 574 28.51 -11.03 -14.58
CA ALA A 574 28.65 -12.46 -14.85
C ALA A 574 27.58 -12.95 -15.82
N PRO A 575 27.79 -14.07 -16.52
CA PRO A 575 26.70 -14.76 -17.20
C PRO A 575 25.55 -15.03 -16.23
N HIS A 576 24.30 -14.77 -16.65
CA HIS A 576 23.16 -15.09 -15.81
C HIS A 576 23.01 -16.61 -15.65
N ALA A 577 22.95 -17.09 -14.42
CA ALA A 577 22.89 -18.51 -14.09
C ALA A 577 21.46 -19.08 -13.99
N GLY A 578 20.44 -18.21 -14.00
CA GLY A 578 19.03 -18.62 -13.89
C GLY A 578 18.38 -18.95 -15.23
N ASP A 579 17.23 -19.59 -15.16
CA ASP A 579 16.34 -19.81 -16.30
C ASP A 579 15.77 -18.46 -16.77
N GLY A 580 15.94 -18.12 -18.05
CA GLY A 580 15.39 -16.91 -18.66
C GLY A 580 16.19 -16.41 -19.85
N PRO A 581 15.71 -15.37 -20.55
CA PRO A 581 16.36 -14.81 -21.74
C PRO A 581 17.58 -13.92 -21.41
N PHE A 582 18.10 -13.96 -20.18
CA PHE A 582 19.11 -13.02 -19.73
C PHE A 582 20.52 -13.49 -20.14
N ALA A 583 21.27 -12.60 -20.78
CA ALA A 583 22.66 -12.86 -21.17
C ALA A 583 23.61 -12.68 -19.97
N LEU A 584 23.41 -11.62 -19.19
CA LEU A 584 24.33 -11.18 -18.13
C LEU A 584 23.55 -10.69 -16.90
N ALA A 585 24.15 -10.85 -15.73
CA ALA A 585 23.75 -10.24 -14.47
C ALA A 585 24.82 -9.22 -14.05
N LEU A 586 24.38 -7.98 -13.81
CA LEU A 586 25.20 -6.86 -13.37
C LEU A 586 24.87 -6.53 -11.91
N ALA A 587 25.85 -6.64 -11.02
CA ALA A 587 25.73 -6.28 -9.61
C ALA A 587 26.45 -4.96 -9.35
N LEU A 588 25.75 -4.03 -8.70
CA LEU A 588 26.26 -2.73 -8.28
C LEU A 588 26.09 -2.57 -6.77
N ARG A 589 27.01 -1.84 -6.12
CA ARG A 589 26.99 -1.62 -4.67
C ARG A 589 27.14 -0.15 -4.28
N ARG A 590 26.37 0.29 -3.29
CA ARG A 590 26.52 1.60 -2.65
C ARG A 590 26.37 1.46 -1.13
N GLY A 591 27.50 1.44 -0.42
CA GLY A 591 27.49 1.12 1.01
C GLY A 591 26.98 -0.32 1.24
N LYS A 592 25.89 -0.45 1.99
CA LYS A 592 25.19 -1.74 2.22
C LYS A 592 24.10 -2.05 1.17
N GLU A 593 23.76 -1.09 0.31
CA GLU A 593 22.77 -1.29 -0.75
C GLU A 593 23.38 -2.06 -1.92
N ARG A 594 22.60 -3.00 -2.47
CA ARG A 594 22.95 -3.78 -3.66
C ARG A 594 21.87 -3.58 -4.72
N LEU A 595 22.30 -3.42 -5.97
CA LEU A 595 21.46 -3.26 -7.15
C LEU A 595 21.84 -4.32 -8.17
N ASP A 596 20.97 -5.33 -8.32
CA ASP A 596 21.14 -6.41 -9.28
C ASP A 596 20.28 -6.15 -10.52
N LEU A 597 20.95 -6.02 -11.67
CA LEU A 597 20.35 -5.80 -12.98
C LEU A 597 20.56 -7.03 -13.85
N ARG A 598 19.57 -7.39 -14.67
CA ARG A 598 19.64 -8.48 -15.64
C ARG A 598 19.53 -7.91 -17.04
N LEU A 599 20.46 -8.26 -17.91
CA LEU A 599 20.54 -7.76 -19.28
C LEU A 599 20.10 -8.85 -20.24
N ALA A 600 19.17 -8.55 -21.15
CA ALA A 600 18.78 -9.43 -22.24
C ALA A 600 18.77 -8.69 -23.59
N PRO A 601 18.76 -9.43 -24.70
CA PRO A 601 18.39 -8.90 -26.01
C PRO A 601 17.01 -8.22 -26.04
N ALA A 602 16.78 -7.31 -26.99
CA ALA A 602 15.47 -6.69 -27.20
C ALA A 602 14.38 -7.68 -27.62
N ASP A 603 14.74 -8.76 -28.36
CA ASP A 603 13.82 -9.84 -28.73
C ASP A 603 13.49 -10.79 -27.57
N ALA A 604 14.06 -10.57 -26.39
CA ALA A 604 13.68 -11.32 -25.20
C ALA A 604 12.19 -11.12 -24.88
N PRO A 605 11.44 -12.21 -24.62
CA PRO A 605 10.03 -12.13 -24.31
C PRO A 605 9.79 -11.42 -22.97
N GLY A 606 8.66 -10.72 -22.89
CA GLY A 606 8.22 -10.02 -21.69
C GLY A 606 8.65 -8.54 -21.63
N PRO A 607 7.94 -7.76 -20.81
CA PRO A 607 8.30 -6.37 -20.57
C PRO A 607 9.57 -6.24 -19.74
N ALA A 608 10.36 -5.22 -20.02
CA ALA A 608 11.58 -4.85 -19.30
C ALA A 608 11.40 -3.51 -18.58
N PHE A 609 12.21 -3.25 -17.55
CA PHE A 609 12.21 -1.95 -16.87
C PHE A 609 12.77 -0.84 -17.78
N VAL A 610 13.76 -1.17 -18.61
CA VAL A 610 14.28 -0.30 -19.67
C VAL A 610 14.44 -1.12 -20.94
N GLU A 611 13.95 -0.60 -22.05
CA GLU A 611 14.25 -1.09 -23.39
C GLU A 611 14.95 0.02 -24.16
N HIS A 612 16.16 -0.24 -24.64
CA HIS A 612 16.96 0.74 -25.37
C HIS A 612 17.76 0.09 -26.49
N GLY A 613 17.32 0.32 -27.73
CA GLY A 613 17.94 -0.27 -28.92
C GLY A 613 17.92 -1.81 -28.83
N PRO A 614 19.07 -2.50 -28.92
CA PRO A 614 19.11 -3.96 -28.91
C PRO A 614 19.04 -4.57 -27.49
N LEU A 615 18.89 -3.76 -26.44
CA LEU A 615 19.05 -4.21 -25.05
C LEU A 615 17.78 -3.97 -24.23
N LYS A 616 17.35 -4.99 -23.50
CA LYS A 616 16.39 -4.88 -22.40
C LYS A 616 17.10 -5.06 -21.05
N LEU A 617 16.69 -4.30 -20.05
CA LEU A 617 17.16 -4.39 -18.67
C LEU A 617 15.99 -4.68 -17.72
N TRP A 618 16.21 -5.65 -16.82
CA TRP A 618 15.38 -5.92 -15.67
C TRP A 618 16.17 -5.63 -14.41
N PHE A 619 15.48 -5.42 -13.30
CA PHE A 619 16.08 -5.47 -11.97
C PHE A 619 15.62 -6.76 -11.29
N ALA A 620 16.44 -7.32 -10.41
CA ALA A 620 16.01 -8.44 -9.57
C ALA A 620 14.90 -7.96 -8.62
N GLU A 621 13.89 -8.78 -8.33
CA GLU A 621 12.82 -8.44 -7.38
C GLU A 621 13.34 -8.06 -5.98
N THR A 622 14.52 -8.56 -5.62
CA THR A 622 15.23 -8.22 -4.37
C THR A 622 15.82 -6.81 -4.37
N THR A 623 15.81 -6.12 -5.50
CA THR A 623 16.40 -4.80 -5.71
C THR A 623 15.31 -3.75 -5.89
N ARG A 624 15.35 -2.67 -5.08
CA ARG A 624 14.38 -1.58 -5.18
C ARG A 624 14.95 -0.41 -5.99
N LEU A 625 14.27 -0.07 -7.10
CA LEU A 625 14.44 1.19 -7.81
C LEU A 625 13.50 2.24 -7.22
N ASP A 626 13.75 2.56 -5.95
CA ASP A 626 12.86 3.31 -5.06
C ASP A 626 12.97 4.83 -5.18
N THR A 627 13.93 5.34 -5.97
CA THR A 627 14.09 6.79 -6.19
C THR A 627 14.15 7.13 -7.68
N PRO A 628 13.61 8.29 -8.09
CA PRO A 628 13.68 8.76 -9.48
C PRO A 628 15.12 8.86 -9.99
N GLU A 629 16.08 9.24 -9.15
CA GLU A 629 17.50 9.34 -9.52
C GLU A 629 18.09 7.97 -9.84
N LYS A 630 17.75 6.93 -9.05
CA LYS A 630 18.16 5.55 -9.35
C LYS A 630 17.53 5.07 -10.66
N GLN A 631 16.26 5.36 -10.89
CA GLN A 631 15.56 4.98 -12.13
C GLN A 631 16.17 5.66 -13.36
N ALA A 632 16.36 6.98 -13.31
CA ALA A 632 17.01 7.76 -14.37
C ALA A 632 18.45 7.28 -14.61
N GLY A 633 19.20 7.03 -13.54
CA GLY A 633 20.57 6.51 -13.63
C GLY A 633 20.66 5.13 -14.27
N VAL A 634 19.71 4.22 -14.00
CA VAL A 634 19.65 2.90 -14.65
C VAL A 634 19.24 3.02 -16.12
N ARG A 635 18.30 3.92 -16.48
CA ARG A 635 17.96 4.22 -17.88
C ARG A 635 19.16 4.74 -18.66
N GLU A 636 19.89 5.68 -18.07
CA GLU A 636 21.10 6.23 -18.66
C GLU A 636 22.22 5.19 -18.78
N LEU A 637 22.40 4.34 -17.77
CA LEU A 637 23.34 3.23 -17.81
C LEU A 637 23.00 2.25 -18.95
N ALA A 638 21.72 1.90 -19.10
CA ALA A 638 21.23 1.04 -20.18
C ALA A 638 21.55 1.63 -21.56
N ARG A 639 21.29 2.93 -21.75
CA ARG A 639 21.62 3.67 -22.97
C ARG A 639 23.12 3.61 -23.30
N ARG A 640 24.00 3.81 -22.31
CA ARG A 640 25.46 3.73 -22.50
C ARG A 640 25.92 2.32 -22.87
N ILE A 641 25.38 1.28 -22.22
CA ILE A 641 25.67 -0.12 -22.54
C ILE A 641 25.24 -0.44 -23.97
N ALA A 642 24.03 -0.03 -24.37
CA ALA A 642 23.54 -0.22 -25.74
C ALA A 642 24.46 0.45 -26.77
N ALA A 643 24.88 1.70 -26.53
CA ALA A 643 25.82 2.40 -27.40
C ALA A 643 27.18 1.69 -27.51
N TRP A 644 27.70 1.11 -26.43
CA TRP A 644 28.94 0.33 -26.46
C TRP A 644 28.81 -0.97 -27.25
N LEU A 645 27.63 -1.58 -27.25
CA LEU A 645 27.34 -2.80 -27.99
C LEU A 645 27.15 -2.55 -29.49
N ALA A 646 26.65 -1.37 -29.87
CA ALA A 646 26.48 -0.98 -31.27
C ALA A 646 27.81 -0.78 -32.02
N ARG A 647 28.90 -0.39 -31.33
CA ARG A 647 30.20 -0.17 -31.99
C ARG A 647 30.78 -1.49 -32.54
N PRO A 648 31.35 -1.53 -33.76
CA PRO A 648 32.03 -2.70 -34.29
C PRO A 648 33.20 -3.12 -33.38
N ALA A 649 33.50 -4.42 -33.33
CA ALA A 649 34.65 -4.89 -32.59
C ALA A 649 35.90 -4.46 -33.35
N ARG A 650 36.54 -3.39 -32.89
CA ARG A 650 37.96 -3.14 -33.21
C ARG A 650 38.81 -4.13 -32.42
#